data_AF-A0A928T540-F1
#
_entry.id   AF-A0A928T540-F1
#
_cell.length_a   1.000
_cell.length_b   1.000
_cell.length_c   1.000
_cell.angle_alpha   90.00
_cell.angle_beta   90.00
_cell.angle_gamma   90.00
#
_symmetry.space_group_name_H-M   'P 1'
#
loop_
_entity.id
_entity.type
_entity.pdbx_description
1 polymer ?
#
loop_
_entity_poly.entity_id
_entity_poly.type
_entity_poly.pdbx_seq_one_letter_code
_entity_poly.pdbx_strand_id
1 'polypeptide(L)'
;MSLLKFFFTEKCTNCGERIEKAAQYCRHCGAGRANSWRKCNTCGVSVAADSQFCWNCKANVAAQPRDEIFSDRWRRNPGIFATRITIETPQDRLRNGIQVDEGTLGALYKDGVLKTELHPGYHSQTSFWERLTGGGKSAGFVEAIIVTTDPVSSFVSLGGTASLFTKDYSPVEAAVLVKVQLADFGVFARRMLPAGTDTVRDDDLMLAQSSRVAEVLRRHLSKLDVADAARSTELRHEIEAALGAELPALLEEFGLRFRGVEDVRLDSEQITRVREAEGGLSQTTRELEWAKKKRELEKSHQLAEIKDEFAFKEQLDRWTHEYTLTSMEREHIVTMRRIQLQKDQQIADVRRVGDVQLTEQEYQLEVERRDREARLSGFEREHKTKIEADKREHEQDMREIDDIRAGQIAALEKLQKLKLEKLAAENRHKIDLAQGLKDVPSPVAAGVLGHMGGDHVIRALETLRPLPEVVIISSVTETYVPGYPAPQPSYMPQQPSFMPSYMPQPPPGMVPPPVPMGATSLEVLAQRYLPGVGVVVAGVETGNPVPMGTAWVAAGRNVLITNAHVAEGIVQAHQEAGMAAWVIFSGQSQPCRVRRALIHPDYVHSQSRGHVIPSFDVAILELETPPPHAGLPLANRGKLLGLRELQSVAYLGFPMENLAGGGTNLQRPKAIAKKGTISSLEDWHMRHSDDPAQRQLIKHDLGVAGGASGSPLFDESGDVVGIISAGNMEQLYDPQTKQMRRTPSGVLLNFAQRIDVLLSWMNWG
;
A
#
# COMPACT_ATOMS: atom_id res chain seq x y z
N MET A 1 -4.13 -44.64 0.42
CA MET A 1 -3.61 -43.25 0.54
C MET A 1 -4.43 -42.30 1.43
N SER A 2 -5.48 -42.74 2.15
CA SER A 2 -6.35 -41.82 2.94
C SER A 2 -5.90 -41.60 4.41
N LEU A 3 -5.31 -42.62 5.07
CA LEU A 3 -4.93 -42.53 6.50
C LEU A 3 -3.65 -41.72 6.80
N LEU A 4 -2.73 -41.61 5.84
CA LEU A 4 -1.50 -40.81 6.01
C LEU A 4 -1.76 -39.29 6.06
N LYS A 5 -2.85 -38.79 5.45
CA LYS A 5 -3.23 -37.37 5.55
C LYS A 5 -3.63 -36.96 6.96
N PHE A 6 -4.00 -37.91 7.83
CA PHE A 6 -4.49 -37.58 9.17
C PHE A 6 -3.38 -37.11 10.12
N PHE A 7 -2.14 -37.56 9.91
CA PHE A 7 -0.98 -37.20 10.75
C PHE A 7 -0.35 -35.86 10.39
N PHE A 8 -0.47 -35.41 9.14
CA PHE A 8 0.08 -34.15 8.64
C PHE A 8 -0.94 -33.02 8.58
N THR A 9 -2.17 -33.25 9.06
CA THR A 9 -3.21 -32.22 9.12
C THR A 9 -3.68 -31.96 10.55
N GLU A 10 -4.07 -30.73 10.84
CA GLU A 10 -4.73 -30.30 12.06
C GLU A 10 -6.04 -29.58 11.72
N LYS A 11 -6.96 -29.45 12.67
CA LYS A 11 -8.19 -28.68 12.46
C LYS A 11 -7.89 -27.20 12.64
N CYS A 12 -8.33 -26.38 11.69
CA CYS A 12 -8.33 -24.93 11.82
C CYS A 12 -9.17 -24.53 13.04
N THR A 13 -8.60 -23.69 13.92
CA THR A 13 -9.27 -23.18 15.13
C THR A 13 -10.48 -22.31 14.85
N ASN A 14 -10.55 -21.69 13.67
CA ASN A 14 -11.65 -20.80 13.29
C ASN A 14 -12.81 -21.55 12.60
N CYS A 15 -12.55 -22.31 11.53
CA CYS A 15 -13.62 -22.96 10.74
C CYS A 15 -13.70 -24.48 10.87
N GLY A 16 -12.78 -25.13 11.61
CA GLY A 16 -12.76 -26.58 11.80
C GLY A 16 -12.21 -27.40 10.62
N GLU A 17 -11.94 -26.77 9.47
CA GLU A 17 -11.40 -27.44 8.27
C GLU A 17 -10.00 -28.00 8.52
N ARG A 18 -9.67 -29.16 7.93
CA ARG A 18 -8.34 -29.77 8.07
C ARG A 18 -7.31 -29.04 7.20
N ILE A 19 -6.29 -28.51 7.84
CA ILE A 19 -5.16 -27.80 7.23
C ILE A 19 -3.88 -28.58 7.45
N GLU A 20 -2.91 -28.48 6.55
CA GLU A 20 -1.60 -29.09 6.76
C GLU A 20 -0.91 -28.45 7.96
N LYS A 21 -0.20 -29.23 8.79
CA LYS A 21 0.48 -28.72 9.98
C LYS A 21 1.58 -27.68 9.66
N ALA A 22 2.07 -27.68 8.43
CA ALA A 22 3.02 -26.69 7.91
C ALA A 22 2.33 -25.47 7.26
N ALA A 23 1.01 -25.51 7.05
CA ALA A 23 0.28 -24.39 6.49
C ALA A 23 0.21 -23.23 7.49
N GLN A 24 0.71 -22.07 7.11
CA GLN A 24 0.66 -20.86 7.94
C GLN A 24 -0.76 -20.29 8.07
N TYR A 25 -1.67 -20.66 7.16
CA TYR A 25 -3.05 -20.19 7.12
C TYR A 25 -4.03 -21.26 6.61
N CYS A 26 -5.27 -21.19 7.08
CA CYS A 26 -6.35 -22.00 6.57
C CYS A 26 -6.79 -21.51 5.19
N ARG A 27 -6.66 -22.37 4.18
CA ARG A 27 -7.14 -22.09 2.82
C ARG A 27 -8.64 -21.76 2.70
N HIS A 28 -9.45 -22.13 3.70
CA HIS A 28 -10.91 -22.00 3.63
C HIS A 28 -11.44 -20.72 4.27
N CYS A 29 -10.86 -20.28 5.39
CA CYS A 29 -11.31 -19.08 6.11
C CYS A 29 -10.19 -18.04 6.28
N GLY A 30 -9.02 -18.28 5.69
CA GLY A 30 -7.84 -17.43 5.81
C GLY A 30 -7.23 -17.39 7.20
N ALA A 31 -7.69 -18.22 8.14
CA ALA A 31 -7.25 -18.12 9.50
C ALA A 31 -5.80 -18.57 9.66
N GLY A 32 -4.92 -17.61 9.93
CA GLY A 32 -3.50 -17.83 10.17
C GLY A 32 -3.23 -18.47 11.53
N ARG A 33 -2.06 -19.09 11.68
CA ARG A 33 -1.36 -19.18 12.98
C ARG A 33 -0.74 -17.83 13.39
N ALA A 34 -1.06 -16.75 12.70
CA ALA A 34 -0.44 -15.44 12.86
C ALA A 34 -0.81 -14.79 14.21
N ASN A 35 0.19 -14.22 14.87
CA ASN A 35 0.04 -13.48 16.13
C ASN A 35 -0.66 -12.11 15.94
N SER A 36 -1.01 -11.74 14.71
CA SER A 36 -1.67 -10.47 14.40
C SER A 36 -2.58 -10.57 13.19
N TRP A 37 -3.71 -9.87 13.28
CA TRP A 37 -4.75 -9.76 12.27
C TRP A 37 -4.94 -8.29 11.91
N ARG A 38 -5.36 -8.02 10.67
CA ARG A 38 -5.78 -6.70 10.17
C ARG A 38 -7.09 -6.82 9.41
N LYS A 39 -7.84 -5.73 9.28
CA LYS A 39 -9.03 -5.67 8.41
C LYS A 39 -8.59 -5.41 6.97
N CYS A 40 -9.27 -6.02 6.01
CA CYS A 40 -9.09 -5.66 4.60
C CYS A 40 -9.83 -4.34 4.32
N ASN A 41 -9.13 -3.31 3.84
CA ASN A 41 -9.72 -1.99 3.58
C ASN A 41 -10.76 -2.01 2.44
N THR A 42 -10.83 -3.09 1.67
CA THR A 42 -11.79 -3.26 0.57
C THR A 42 -13.09 -3.93 1.02
N CYS A 43 -13.04 -4.90 1.94
CA CYS A 43 -14.22 -5.70 2.29
C CYS A 43 -14.48 -5.86 3.81
N GLY A 44 -13.64 -5.31 4.67
CA GLY A 44 -13.82 -5.33 6.13
C GLY A 44 -13.58 -6.69 6.81
N VAL A 45 -13.22 -7.74 6.07
CA VAL A 45 -12.93 -9.06 6.64
C VAL A 45 -11.54 -9.08 7.27
N SER A 46 -11.41 -9.76 8.42
CA SER A 46 -10.11 -9.94 9.10
C SER A 46 -9.23 -10.91 8.31
N VAL A 47 -8.02 -10.47 8.02
CA VAL A 47 -6.97 -11.20 7.29
C VAL A 47 -5.71 -11.20 8.16
N ALA A 48 -4.87 -12.22 8.06
CA ALA A 48 -3.62 -12.24 8.83
C ALA A 48 -2.73 -11.06 8.40
N ALA A 49 -2.00 -10.44 9.33
CA ALA A 49 -1.25 -9.21 9.07
C ALA A 49 -0.12 -9.39 8.02
N ASP A 50 0.38 -10.62 7.88
CA ASP A 50 1.38 -11.06 6.90
C ASP A 50 0.77 -11.51 5.56
N SER A 51 -0.56 -11.56 5.43
CA SER A 51 -1.23 -11.95 4.19
C SER A 51 -1.02 -10.91 3.10
N GLN A 52 -0.52 -11.34 1.94
CA GLN A 52 -0.40 -10.48 0.76
C GLN A 52 -1.77 -10.15 0.14
N PHE A 53 -2.74 -11.05 0.26
CA PHE A 53 -4.06 -10.90 -0.34
C PHE A 53 -5.18 -11.21 0.65
N CYS A 54 -6.31 -10.53 0.48
CA CYS A 54 -7.51 -10.82 1.27
C CYS A 54 -8.08 -12.16 0.81
N TRP A 55 -8.21 -13.11 1.74
CA TRP A 55 -8.79 -14.42 1.42
C TRP A 55 -10.22 -14.32 0.89
N ASN A 56 -10.98 -13.30 1.32
CA ASN A 56 -12.35 -13.02 0.89
C ASN A 56 -12.40 -12.30 -0.48
N CYS A 57 -12.02 -11.01 -0.53
CA CYS A 57 -12.20 -10.19 -1.75
C CYS A 57 -11.01 -10.22 -2.73
N LYS A 58 -9.94 -10.95 -2.43
CA LYS A 58 -8.69 -11.03 -3.24
C LYS A 58 -7.92 -9.72 -3.40
N ALA A 59 -8.36 -8.62 -2.78
CA ALA A 59 -7.62 -7.36 -2.77
C ALA A 59 -6.19 -7.58 -2.23
N ASN A 60 -5.22 -6.90 -2.85
CA ASN A 60 -3.83 -6.93 -2.39
C ASN A 60 -3.71 -6.17 -1.07
N VAL A 61 -3.71 -6.92 0.03
CA VAL A 61 -3.61 -6.41 1.40
C VAL A 61 -2.20 -5.91 1.69
N ALA A 62 -1.16 -6.47 1.05
CA ALA A 62 0.21 -5.97 1.16
C ALA A 62 0.36 -4.56 0.58
N ALA A 63 -0.38 -4.25 -0.50
CA ALA A 63 -0.41 -2.92 -1.12
C ALA A 63 -1.39 -1.95 -0.43
N GLN A 64 -2.30 -2.44 0.42
CA GLN A 64 -3.13 -1.57 1.25
C GLN A 64 -2.26 -0.93 2.33
N PRO A 65 -2.39 0.39 2.59
CA PRO A 65 -1.62 1.06 3.63
C PRO A 65 -1.71 0.24 4.91
N ARG A 66 -0.56 -0.16 5.44
CA ARG A 66 -0.50 -0.71 6.80
C ARG A 66 -0.78 0.49 7.70
N ASP A 67 -1.80 0.40 8.55
CA ASP A 67 -1.96 1.38 9.61
C ASP A 67 -0.65 1.35 10.39
N GLU A 68 0.22 2.37 10.30
CA GLU A 68 1.58 2.33 10.88
C GLU A 68 1.61 2.26 12.42
N ILE A 69 0.43 2.10 13.01
CA ILE A 69 0.16 2.06 14.43
C ILE A 69 0.25 0.62 14.93
N PHE A 70 1.34 -0.06 14.58
CA PHE A 70 1.63 -1.42 15.01
C PHE A 70 2.83 -1.52 15.95
N SER A 71 3.34 -0.40 16.47
CA SER A 71 4.46 -0.40 17.42
C SER A 71 4.09 0.23 18.76
N ASP A 72 5.04 0.11 19.68
CA ASP A 72 5.18 0.87 20.92
C ASP A 72 5.30 2.39 20.70
N ARG A 73 5.07 2.91 19.49
CA ARG A 73 5.15 4.35 19.19
C ARG A 73 3.92 4.84 18.42
N TRP A 74 3.19 5.76 19.01
CA TRP A 74 2.00 6.40 18.47
C TRP A 74 2.35 7.76 17.92
N ARG A 75 2.12 7.96 16.63
CA ARG A 75 2.45 9.19 15.91
C ARG A 75 1.31 9.65 15.02
N ARG A 76 1.29 10.94 14.73
CA ARG A 76 0.42 11.56 13.73
C ARG A 76 0.73 11.00 12.33
N ASN A 77 -0.32 10.59 11.63
CA ASN A 77 -0.26 10.31 10.20
C ASN A 77 -0.73 11.54 9.41
N PRO A 78 0.07 12.10 8.49
CA PRO A 78 -0.35 13.25 7.69
C PRO A 78 -1.69 13.00 6.96
N GLY A 79 -2.63 13.94 7.07
CA GLY A 79 -3.97 13.84 6.46
C GLY A 79 -5.00 13.02 7.24
N ILE A 80 -4.62 12.41 8.36
CA ILE A 80 -5.52 11.69 9.27
C ILE A 80 -5.54 12.44 10.61
N PHE A 81 -6.68 13.04 10.93
CA PHE A 81 -6.83 13.78 12.19
C PHE A 81 -6.97 12.83 13.37
N ALA A 82 -7.77 11.77 13.22
CA ALA A 82 -7.97 10.76 14.24
C ALA A 82 -8.19 9.36 13.67
N THR A 83 -7.83 8.34 14.45
CA THR A 83 -7.98 6.93 14.11
C THR A 83 -8.29 6.10 15.35
N ARG A 84 -9.22 5.15 15.21
CA ARG A 84 -9.64 4.18 16.22
C ARG A 84 -9.05 2.82 15.87
N ILE A 85 -8.51 2.16 16.88
CA ILE A 85 -7.77 0.91 16.73
C ILE A 85 -8.27 -0.05 17.80
N THR A 86 -8.70 -1.23 17.37
CA THR A 86 -9.04 -2.30 18.31
C THR A 86 -7.77 -3.10 18.66
N ILE A 87 -7.48 -3.23 19.95
CA ILE A 87 -6.36 -3.99 20.49
C ILE A 87 -6.91 -5.26 21.14
N GLU A 88 -6.87 -6.37 20.41
CA GLU A 88 -7.42 -7.66 20.85
C GLU A 88 -6.56 -8.33 21.94
N THR A 89 -5.22 -8.28 21.79
CA THR A 89 -4.25 -8.87 22.73
C THR A 89 -3.33 -7.79 23.27
N PRO A 90 -3.84 -6.86 24.10
CA PRO A 90 -3.06 -5.70 24.49
C PRO A 90 -1.82 -6.12 25.29
N GLN A 91 -1.85 -7.22 26.06
CA GLN A 91 -0.69 -7.75 26.80
C GLN A 91 0.46 -8.17 25.88
N ASP A 92 0.14 -8.68 24.68
CA ASP A 92 1.14 -9.11 23.71
C ASP A 92 1.66 -7.95 22.87
N ARG A 93 0.80 -6.97 22.57
CA ARG A 93 1.17 -5.84 21.70
C ARG A 93 1.84 -4.69 22.42
N LEU A 94 1.56 -4.48 23.70
CA LEU A 94 2.06 -3.33 24.47
C LEU A 94 3.18 -3.74 25.45
N ARG A 95 4.02 -4.71 25.05
CA ARG A 95 5.05 -5.34 25.90
C ARG A 95 6.19 -4.41 26.35
N ASN A 96 6.38 -3.28 25.66
CA ASN A 96 7.49 -2.37 25.93
C ASN A 96 7.02 -0.96 26.29
N GLY A 97 5.78 -0.80 26.77
CA GLY A 97 5.18 0.51 26.98
C GLY A 97 4.70 1.16 25.69
N ILE A 98 4.30 2.43 25.76
CA ILE A 98 3.82 3.23 24.63
C ILE A 98 4.52 4.59 24.65
N GLN A 99 5.24 4.92 23.60
CA GLN A 99 5.74 6.24 23.28
C GLN A 99 4.69 6.99 22.46
N VAL A 100 4.18 8.11 22.97
CA VAL A 100 3.32 9.02 22.20
C VAL A 100 4.19 10.18 21.72
N ASP A 101 4.17 10.46 20.41
CA ASP A 101 4.94 11.56 19.83
C ASP A 101 4.32 12.92 20.15
N GLU A 102 5.13 13.99 20.08
CA GLU A 102 4.63 15.36 20.15
C GLU A 102 3.57 15.61 19.08
N GLY A 103 2.59 16.47 19.40
CA GLY A 103 1.45 16.73 18.51
C GLY A 103 0.42 15.60 18.43
N THR A 104 0.57 14.54 19.24
CA THR A 104 -0.33 13.38 19.26
C THR A 104 -0.92 13.17 20.67
N LEU A 105 -2.20 12.83 20.75
CA LEU A 105 -2.87 12.38 21.96
C LEU A 105 -3.41 10.97 21.72
N GLY A 106 -3.05 10.06 22.60
CA GLY A 106 -3.65 8.74 22.67
C GLY A 106 -4.76 8.70 23.69
N ALA A 107 -5.75 7.84 23.50
CA ALA A 107 -6.77 7.57 24.49
C ALA A 107 -7.19 6.11 24.45
N LEU A 108 -7.42 5.53 25.61
CA LEU A 108 -7.77 4.13 25.74
C LEU A 108 -9.17 3.96 26.29
N TYR A 109 -9.96 3.18 25.58
CA TYR A 109 -11.28 2.77 25.94
C TYR A 109 -11.27 1.29 26.27
N LYS A 110 -12.10 0.93 27.25
CA LYS A 110 -12.39 -0.47 27.57
C LYS A 110 -13.88 -0.59 27.75
N ASP A 111 -14.47 -1.48 26.97
CA ASP A 111 -15.91 -1.70 26.93
C ASP A 111 -16.67 -0.38 26.64
N GLY A 112 -16.14 0.44 25.71
CA GLY A 112 -16.71 1.73 25.31
C GLY A 112 -16.52 2.88 26.32
N VAL A 113 -15.90 2.62 27.48
CA VAL A 113 -15.65 3.65 28.51
C VAL A 113 -14.20 4.11 28.44
N LEU A 114 -13.98 5.43 28.34
CA LEU A 114 -12.65 6.05 28.40
C LEU A 114 -12.00 5.73 29.75
N LYS A 115 -10.82 5.10 29.72
CA LYS A 115 -10.04 4.73 30.91
C LYS A 115 -8.92 5.70 31.20
N THR A 116 -8.17 6.10 30.18
CA THR A 116 -7.06 7.02 30.32
C THR A 116 -6.75 7.72 29.01
N GLU A 117 -6.27 8.95 29.11
CA GLU A 117 -5.60 9.67 28.05
C GLU A 117 -4.08 9.48 28.20
N LEU A 118 -3.38 9.46 27.06
CA LEU A 118 -1.94 9.29 26.94
C LEU A 118 -1.39 10.51 26.19
N HIS A 119 -0.94 11.49 26.94
CA HIS A 119 -0.27 12.68 26.41
C HIS A 119 1.10 12.34 25.79
N PRO A 120 1.72 13.23 25.00
CA PRO A 120 3.07 13.04 24.49
C PRO A 120 4.07 12.61 25.56
N GLY A 121 4.92 11.62 25.23
CA GLY A 121 5.89 11.02 26.14
C GLY A 121 5.81 9.50 26.22
N TYR A 122 6.71 8.91 27.01
CA TYR A 122 6.77 7.46 27.22
C TYR A 122 5.90 7.02 28.41
N HIS A 123 5.02 6.05 28.17
CA HIS A 123 4.12 5.46 29.17
C HIS A 123 4.54 4.02 29.45
N SER A 124 5.15 3.80 30.62
CA SER A 124 5.65 2.49 31.04
C SER A 124 4.54 1.50 31.42
N GLN A 125 4.80 0.22 31.20
CA GLN A 125 3.83 -0.87 31.36
C GLN A 125 3.18 -0.98 32.75
N THR A 126 3.97 -0.87 33.82
CA THR A 126 3.51 -1.13 35.19
C THR A 126 2.44 -0.13 35.59
N SER A 127 2.68 1.15 35.36
CA SER A 127 1.68 2.19 35.64
C SER A 127 0.50 2.16 34.66
N PHE A 128 0.72 1.64 33.46
CA PHE A 128 -0.24 1.61 32.36
C PHE A 128 -1.30 0.51 32.55
N TRP A 129 -0.85 -0.71 32.85
CA TRP A 129 -1.74 -1.85 33.01
C TRP A 129 -2.56 -1.79 34.29
N GLU A 130 -1.95 -1.36 35.40
CA GLU A 130 -2.68 -1.17 36.66
C GLU A 130 -3.86 -0.20 36.49
N ARG A 131 -3.69 0.88 35.72
CA ARG A 131 -4.75 1.83 35.39
C ARG A 131 -5.83 1.24 34.47
N LEU A 132 -5.44 0.41 33.50
CA LEU A 132 -6.35 -0.12 32.49
C LEU A 132 -7.17 -1.33 32.98
N THR A 133 -6.58 -2.18 33.81
CA THR A 133 -7.19 -3.44 34.26
C THR A 133 -7.59 -3.46 35.73
N GLY A 134 -7.20 -2.46 36.52
CA GLY A 134 -7.51 -2.40 37.95
C GLY A 134 -6.94 -3.59 38.73
N GLY A 135 -5.82 -4.17 38.26
CA GLY A 135 -5.19 -5.34 38.85
C GLY A 135 -5.85 -6.69 38.53
N GLY A 136 -6.95 -6.72 37.75
CA GLY A 136 -7.64 -7.94 37.37
C GLY A 136 -7.23 -8.47 35.98
N LYS A 137 -7.16 -9.80 35.82
CA LYS A 137 -7.06 -10.46 34.50
C LYS A 137 -8.40 -10.39 33.76
N SER A 138 -8.80 -9.23 33.27
CA SER A 138 -10.06 -9.08 32.53
C SER A 138 -9.83 -9.26 31.01
N ALA A 139 -10.57 -10.19 30.40
CA ALA A 139 -10.55 -10.54 28.98
C ALA A 139 -11.35 -9.55 28.07
N GLY A 140 -11.39 -8.26 28.40
CA GLY A 140 -12.14 -7.25 27.65
C GLY A 140 -11.36 -6.70 26.46
N PHE A 141 -12.07 -6.28 25.41
CA PHE A 141 -11.47 -5.58 24.26
C PHE A 141 -11.06 -4.17 24.69
N VAL A 142 -9.84 -3.79 24.30
CA VAL A 142 -9.32 -2.44 24.50
C VAL A 142 -9.31 -1.73 23.16
N GLU A 143 -9.88 -0.55 23.08
CA GLU A 143 -9.79 0.31 21.90
C GLU A 143 -8.85 1.47 22.20
N ALA A 144 -7.97 1.81 21.26
CA ALA A 144 -7.18 3.02 21.29
C ALA A 144 -7.72 4.01 20.27
N ILE A 145 -7.88 5.26 20.64
CA ILE A 145 -8.10 6.37 19.72
C ILE A 145 -6.85 7.23 19.75
N ILE A 146 -6.29 7.50 18.57
CA ILE A 146 -5.14 8.38 18.40
C ILE A 146 -5.61 9.59 17.62
N VAL A 147 -5.31 10.77 18.13
CA VAL A 147 -5.77 12.04 17.57
C VAL A 147 -4.63 13.05 17.53
N THR A 148 -4.65 13.92 16.52
CA THR A 148 -3.72 15.03 16.39
C THR A 148 -4.12 16.16 17.35
N THR A 149 -3.16 16.65 18.13
CA THR A 149 -3.36 17.83 19.00
C THR A 149 -2.88 19.13 18.36
N ASP A 150 -2.03 19.07 17.34
CA ASP A 150 -1.58 20.28 16.64
C ASP A 150 -2.69 20.89 15.78
N PRO A 151 -2.65 22.21 15.53
CA PRO A 151 -3.55 22.82 14.56
C PRO A 151 -3.38 22.20 13.18
N VAL A 152 -4.48 21.75 12.60
CA VAL A 152 -4.54 21.21 11.23
C VAL A 152 -5.37 22.12 10.34
N SER A 153 -5.03 22.13 9.06
CA SER A 153 -5.75 22.89 8.04
C SER A 153 -6.76 21.99 7.35
N SER A 154 -8.04 22.34 7.44
CA SER A 154 -9.15 21.62 6.84
C SER A 154 -9.69 22.40 5.65
N PHE A 155 -9.87 21.73 4.52
CA PHE A 155 -10.26 22.36 3.26
C PHE A 155 -11.79 22.36 3.08
N VAL A 156 -12.37 23.55 2.90
CA VAL A 156 -13.80 23.71 2.58
C VAL A 156 -13.94 24.20 1.15
N SER A 157 -14.29 23.29 0.24
CA SER A 157 -14.59 23.61 -1.17
C SER A 157 -16.06 23.93 -1.34
N LEU A 158 -16.37 25.09 -1.91
CA LEU A 158 -17.72 25.55 -2.19
C LEU A 158 -17.90 25.70 -3.70
N GLY A 159 -18.05 24.56 -4.38
CA GLY A 159 -18.36 24.48 -5.81
C GLY A 159 -19.77 23.95 -6.08
N GLY A 160 -20.41 24.40 -7.16
CA GLY A 160 -21.64 23.82 -7.73
C GLY A 160 -22.96 24.05 -6.96
N THR A 161 -22.99 23.88 -5.64
CA THR A 161 -24.24 23.86 -4.84
C THR A 161 -24.43 25.08 -3.95
N ALA A 162 -23.34 25.77 -3.59
CA ALA A 162 -23.39 26.89 -2.64
C ALA A 162 -23.80 28.24 -3.28
N SER A 163 -23.91 28.31 -4.61
CA SER A 163 -24.29 29.51 -5.39
C SER A 163 -23.76 30.81 -4.76
N LEU A 164 -22.44 31.01 -4.84
CA LEU A 164 -21.80 32.25 -4.39
C LEU A 164 -21.75 33.23 -5.56
N PHE A 165 -22.18 34.46 -5.31
CA PHE A 165 -22.21 35.52 -6.29
C PHE A 165 -21.60 36.79 -5.71
N THR A 166 -20.89 37.53 -6.55
CA THR A 166 -20.49 38.90 -6.26
C THR A 166 -21.70 39.84 -6.35
N LYS A 167 -21.52 41.11 -5.95
CA LYS A 167 -22.51 42.19 -6.05
C LYS A 167 -23.06 42.37 -7.47
N ASP A 168 -22.24 42.15 -8.48
CA ASP A 168 -22.57 42.22 -9.91
C ASP A 168 -23.13 40.90 -10.46
N TYR A 169 -23.53 39.96 -9.59
CA TYR A 169 -24.10 38.66 -9.93
C TYR A 169 -23.17 37.74 -10.73
N SER A 170 -21.86 37.95 -10.65
CA SER A 170 -20.89 37.04 -11.25
C SER A 170 -20.70 35.81 -10.34
N PRO A 171 -20.81 34.58 -10.88
CA PRO A 171 -20.65 33.36 -10.08
C PRO A 171 -19.19 33.19 -9.64
N VAL A 172 -18.99 32.79 -8.40
CA VAL A 172 -17.66 32.56 -7.81
C VAL A 172 -17.60 31.18 -7.18
N GLU A 173 -16.57 30.41 -7.50
CA GLU A 173 -16.18 29.25 -6.73
C GLU A 173 -15.24 29.70 -5.62
N ALA A 174 -15.45 29.20 -4.41
CA ALA A 174 -14.61 29.58 -3.28
C ALA A 174 -14.06 28.35 -2.57
N ALA A 175 -12.84 28.45 -2.09
CA ALA A 175 -12.25 27.50 -1.20
C ALA A 175 -11.65 28.20 0.01
N VAL A 176 -11.95 27.72 1.22
CA VAL A 176 -11.43 28.27 2.46
C VAL A 176 -10.63 27.20 3.17
N LEU A 177 -9.40 27.54 3.55
CA LEU A 177 -8.52 26.67 4.32
C LEU A 177 -8.57 27.11 5.79
N VAL A 178 -9.31 26.37 6.61
CA VAL A 178 -9.60 26.72 8.00
C VAL A 178 -8.67 25.96 8.93
N LYS A 179 -8.00 26.65 9.85
CA LYS A 179 -7.20 26.01 10.90
C LYS A 179 -8.07 25.65 12.08
N VAL A 180 -8.10 24.36 12.40
CA VAL A 180 -8.82 23.79 13.54
C VAL A 180 -7.87 23.00 14.43
N GLN A 181 -8.19 22.91 15.72
CA GLN A 181 -7.41 22.14 16.68
C GLN A 181 -8.35 21.37 17.60
N LEU A 182 -7.90 20.22 18.12
CA LEU A 182 -8.60 19.53 19.19
C LEU A 182 -8.76 20.43 20.42
N ALA A 183 -9.99 20.55 20.92
CA ALA A 183 -10.33 21.34 22.11
C ALA A 183 -10.70 20.44 23.30
N ASP A 184 -11.57 19.45 23.04
CA ASP A 184 -12.05 18.48 24.03
C ASP A 184 -12.10 17.10 23.37
N PHE A 185 -11.21 16.22 23.80
CA PHE A 185 -11.09 14.87 23.26
C PHE A 185 -12.36 14.03 23.50
N GLY A 186 -12.98 14.14 24.67
CA GLY A 186 -14.15 13.34 25.02
C GLY A 186 -15.36 13.71 24.17
N VAL A 187 -15.59 15.00 23.94
CA VAL A 187 -16.65 15.49 23.03
C VAL A 187 -16.34 15.07 21.60
N PHE A 188 -15.10 15.27 21.13
CA PHE A 188 -14.67 14.88 19.79
C PHE A 188 -14.88 13.39 19.52
N ALA A 189 -14.39 12.51 20.40
CA ALA A 189 -14.50 11.07 20.24
C ALA A 189 -15.96 10.60 20.19
N ARG A 190 -16.87 11.21 20.96
CA ARG A 190 -18.29 10.86 20.93
C ARG A 190 -19.02 11.34 19.67
N ARG A 191 -18.63 12.48 19.11
CA ARG A 191 -19.33 13.15 18.01
C ARG A 191 -18.78 12.80 16.64
N MET A 192 -17.46 12.80 16.50
CA MET A 192 -16.76 12.63 15.21
C MET A 192 -16.29 11.19 14.98
N LEU A 193 -16.19 10.38 16.02
CA LEU A 193 -15.84 8.96 15.93
C LEU A 193 -16.96 8.10 16.54
N PRO A 194 -18.19 8.09 16.00
CA PRO A 194 -19.21 7.16 16.47
C PRO A 194 -18.80 5.70 16.23
N ALA A 195 -19.52 4.75 16.85
CA ALA A 195 -19.29 3.33 16.62
C ALA A 195 -19.41 3.00 15.11
N GLY A 196 -18.39 2.36 14.55
CA GLY A 196 -18.30 2.04 13.12
C GLY A 196 -17.49 3.04 12.27
N THR A 197 -17.10 4.19 12.83
CA THR A 197 -16.15 5.11 12.20
C THR A 197 -14.76 4.88 12.78
N ASP A 198 -13.87 4.33 11.96
CA ASP A 198 -12.51 4.00 12.38
C ASP A 198 -11.52 5.14 12.12
N THR A 199 -11.81 6.06 11.20
CA THR A 199 -10.90 7.16 10.85
C THR A 199 -11.65 8.48 10.58
N VAL A 200 -11.01 9.59 10.93
CA VAL A 200 -11.44 10.97 10.62
C VAL A 200 -10.27 11.67 9.95
N ARG A 201 -10.46 12.17 8.74
CA ARG A 201 -9.45 12.89 7.96
C ARG A 201 -9.48 14.38 8.29
N ASP A 202 -8.40 15.08 7.94
CA ASP A 202 -8.30 16.53 8.17
C ASP A 202 -9.44 17.29 7.45
N ASP A 203 -9.85 16.84 6.26
CA ASP A 203 -10.93 17.45 5.47
C ASP A 203 -12.34 17.17 6.02
N ASP A 204 -12.52 16.10 6.81
CA ASP A 204 -13.83 15.76 7.37
C ASP A 204 -14.24 16.74 8.50
N LEU A 205 -13.28 17.43 9.11
CA LEU A 205 -13.47 18.28 10.28
C LEU A 205 -14.41 19.46 10.02
N MET A 206 -14.40 20.00 8.79
CA MET A 206 -15.21 21.17 8.43
C MET A 206 -16.41 20.82 7.55
N LEU A 207 -16.63 19.54 7.22
CA LEU A 207 -17.70 19.12 6.32
C LEU A 207 -19.08 19.53 6.84
N ALA A 208 -19.34 19.33 8.14
CA ALA A 208 -20.59 19.71 8.80
C ALA A 208 -20.80 21.24 8.86
N GLN A 209 -19.73 22.03 8.75
CA GLN A 209 -19.76 23.50 8.84
C GLN A 209 -19.67 24.19 7.47
N SER A 210 -19.62 23.42 6.38
CA SER A 210 -19.53 23.95 5.02
C SER A 210 -20.63 24.97 4.69
N SER A 211 -21.87 24.72 5.13
CA SER A 211 -22.99 25.66 4.92
C SER A 211 -22.80 26.99 5.65
N ARG A 212 -22.24 26.95 6.87
CA ARG A 212 -21.94 28.16 7.66
C ARG A 212 -20.82 28.97 7.01
N VAL A 213 -19.76 28.30 6.55
CA VAL A 213 -18.67 28.94 5.81
C VAL A 213 -19.19 29.58 4.53
N ALA A 214 -20.08 28.89 3.80
CA ALA A 214 -20.72 29.41 2.60
C ALA A 214 -21.59 30.65 2.87
N GLU A 215 -22.32 30.68 3.98
CA GLU A 215 -23.15 31.82 4.36
C GLU A 215 -22.29 33.07 4.64
N VAL A 216 -21.19 32.90 5.40
CA VAL A 216 -20.24 33.99 5.67
C VAL A 216 -19.63 34.50 4.38
N LEU A 217 -19.12 33.62 3.52
CA LEU A 217 -18.59 34.01 2.21
C LEU A 217 -19.63 34.74 1.36
N ARG A 218 -20.86 34.22 1.26
CA ARG A 218 -21.94 34.86 0.50
C ARG A 218 -22.21 36.28 0.98
N ARG A 219 -22.25 36.50 2.30
CA ARG A 219 -22.51 37.81 2.92
C ARG A 219 -21.40 38.84 2.62
N HIS A 220 -20.15 38.41 2.50
CA HIS A 220 -19.03 39.29 2.15
C HIS A 220 -18.95 39.50 0.63
N LEU A 221 -19.02 38.42 -0.16
CA LEU A 221 -18.95 38.50 -1.62
C LEU A 221 -20.09 39.33 -2.22
N SER A 222 -21.30 39.28 -1.65
CA SER A 222 -22.43 40.09 -2.13
C SER A 222 -22.22 41.60 -1.99
N LYS A 223 -21.19 42.05 -1.26
CA LYS A 223 -20.82 43.47 -1.09
C LYS A 223 -19.73 43.92 -2.06
N LEU A 224 -18.98 42.98 -2.62
CA LEU A 224 -17.85 43.23 -3.51
C LEU A 224 -18.27 43.00 -4.95
N ASP A 225 -17.85 43.85 -5.87
CA ASP A 225 -17.88 43.49 -7.29
C ASP A 225 -16.72 42.53 -7.63
N VAL A 226 -16.72 41.97 -8.84
CA VAL A 226 -15.64 41.08 -9.31
C VAL A 226 -14.25 41.70 -9.17
N ALA A 227 -14.12 43.00 -9.46
CA ALA A 227 -12.82 43.65 -9.50
C ALA A 227 -12.27 43.87 -8.08
N ASP A 228 -13.13 44.25 -7.14
CA ASP A 228 -12.79 44.38 -5.74
C ASP A 228 -12.53 43.02 -5.10
N ALA A 229 -13.30 41.98 -5.43
CA ALA A 229 -13.04 40.61 -5.00
C ALA A 229 -11.70 40.08 -5.53
N ALA A 230 -11.30 40.47 -6.75
CA ALA A 230 -10.01 40.11 -7.34
C ALA A 230 -8.83 40.77 -6.64
N ARG A 231 -9.00 42.03 -6.18
CA ARG A 231 -7.96 42.89 -5.60
C ARG A 231 -7.85 42.85 -4.08
N SER A 232 -8.92 42.48 -3.38
CA SER A 232 -8.98 42.62 -1.93
C SER A 232 -7.92 41.76 -1.24
N THR A 233 -7.00 42.43 -0.55
CA THR A 233 -6.00 41.78 0.32
C THR A 233 -6.56 41.58 1.73
N GLU A 234 -7.58 42.35 2.07
CA GLU A 234 -8.29 42.40 3.34
C GLU A 234 -9.35 41.30 3.46
N LEU A 235 -9.84 40.77 2.32
CA LEU A 235 -10.91 39.78 2.31
C LEU A 235 -10.62 38.59 3.22
N ARG A 236 -9.37 38.10 3.25
CA ARG A 236 -8.97 37.02 4.17
C ARG A 236 -9.22 37.43 5.62
N HIS A 237 -8.79 38.61 6.03
CA HIS A 237 -8.94 39.09 7.41
C HIS A 237 -10.40 39.32 7.78
N GLU A 238 -11.21 39.83 6.85
CA GLU A 238 -12.65 39.99 7.05
C GLU A 238 -13.37 38.64 7.21
N ILE A 239 -13.07 37.68 6.34
CA ILE A 239 -13.62 36.33 6.40
C ILE A 239 -13.15 35.62 7.68
N GLU A 240 -11.88 35.77 8.06
CA GLU A 240 -11.35 35.24 9.31
C GLU A 240 -12.04 35.82 10.54
N ALA A 241 -12.27 37.14 10.58
CA ALA A 241 -12.99 37.78 11.67
C ALA A 241 -14.45 37.31 11.76
N ALA A 242 -15.14 37.19 10.63
CA ALA A 242 -16.52 36.72 10.57
C ALA A 242 -16.64 35.24 10.96
N LEU A 243 -15.77 34.37 10.42
CA LEU A 243 -15.72 32.96 10.82
C LEU A 243 -15.31 32.79 12.29
N GLY A 244 -14.40 33.63 12.79
CA GLY A 244 -14.01 33.65 14.20
C GLY A 244 -15.13 34.07 15.16
N ALA A 245 -16.17 34.76 14.67
CA ALA A 245 -17.36 35.07 15.46
C ALA A 245 -18.40 33.95 15.45
N GLU A 246 -18.52 33.19 14.36
CA GLU A 246 -19.60 32.21 14.16
C GLU A 246 -19.18 30.75 14.41
N LEU A 247 -17.96 30.35 14.03
CA LEU A 247 -17.50 28.96 14.11
C LEU A 247 -17.16 28.45 15.52
N PRO A 248 -16.64 29.25 16.49
CA PRO A 248 -16.20 28.69 17.76
C PRO A 248 -17.28 27.88 18.48
N ALA A 249 -18.49 28.43 18.62
CA ALA A 249 -19.60 27.74 19.29
C ALA A 249 -19.97 26.43 18.58
N LEU A 250 -19.99 26.44 17.25
CA LEU A 250 -20.33 25.26 16.44
C LEU A 250 -19.24 24.19 16.53
N LEU A 251 -17.96 24.57 16.48
CA LEU A 251 -16.84 23.64 16.57
C LEU A 251 -16.68 23.05 17.97
N GLU A 252 -16.98 23.82 19.02
CA GLU A 252 -16.96 23.35 20.41
C GLU A 252 -17.95 22.20 20.63
N GLU A 253 -19.09 22.17 19.94
CA GLU A 253 -20.04 21.05 19.98
C GLU A 253 -19.44 19.72 19.47
N PHE A 254 -18.41 19.80 18.64
CA PHE A 254 -17.64 18.66 18.12
C PHE A 254 -16.29 18.48 18.83
N GLY A 255 -16.02 19.22 19.92
CA GLY A 255 -14.74 19.16 20.63
C GLY A 255 -13.56 19.74 19.85
N LEU A 256 -13.83 20.63 18.89
CA LEU A 256 -12.85 21.33 18.06
C LEU A 256 -12.79 22.82 18.42
N ARG A 257 -11.65 23.45 18.15
CA ARG A 257 -11.42 24.89 18.35
C ARG A 257 -10.98 25.51 17.04
N PHE A 258 -11.64 26.61 16.67
CA PHE A 258 -11.19 27.47 15.57
C PHE A 258 -9.88 28.16 15.94
N ARG A 259 -8.88 28.11 15.05
CA ARG A 259 -7.59 28.79 15.23
C ARG A 259 -7.35 29.93 14.24
N GLY A 260 -8.05 29.94 13.11
CA GLY A 260 -7.96 31.01 12.13
C GLY A 260 -8.25 30.53 10.72
N VAL A 261 -8.05 31.43 9.77
CA VAL A 261 -8.12 31.13 8.33
C VAL A 261 -6.73 31.25 7.75
N GLU A 262 -6.24 30.16 7.16
CA GLU A 262 -4.94 30.14 6.51
C GLU A 262 -5.00 30.76 5.11
N ASP A 263 -6.03 30.43 4.35
CA ASP A 263 -6.17 30.91 2.97
C ASP A 263 -7.66 31.02 2.58
N VAL A 264 -7.95 31.96 1.69
CA VAL A 264 -9.26 32.14 1.05
C VAL A 264 -9.01 32.29 -0.44
N ARG A 265 -9.45 31.29 -1.21
CA ARG A 265 -9.33 31.28 -2.66
C ARG A 265 -10.69 31.57 -3.26
N LEU A 266 -10.70 32.55 -4.15
CA LEU A 266 -11.82 32.82 -5.04
C LEU A 266 -11.38 32.53 -6.45
N ASP A 267 -12.19 31.75 -7.15
CA ASP A 267 -12.02 31.42 -8.55
C ASP A 267 -13.30 31.76 -9.33
N SER A 268 -13.13 32.46 -10.44
CA SER A 268 -14.14 32.64 -11.47
C SER A 268 -13.44 33.11 -12.74
N GLU A 269 -14.07 32.88 -13.89
CA GLU A 269 -13.54 33.35 -15.16
C GLU A 269 -13.36 34.88 -15.16
N GLN A 270 -14.31 35.63 -14.59
CA GLN A 270 -14.22 37.08 -14.54
C GLN A 270 -13.14 37.59 -13.57
N ILE A 271 -13.00 36.98 -12.37
CA ILE A 271 -11.93 37.33 -11.41
C ILE A 271 -10.56 37.06 -12.03
N THR A 272 -10.40 35.93 -12.72
CA THR A 272 -9.16 35.58 -13.41
C THR A 272 -8.82 36.59 -14.51
N ARG A 273 -9.79 36.99 -15.34
CA ARG A 273 -9.59 38.05 -16.36
C ARG A 273 -9.15 39.38 -15.76
N VAL A 274 -9.74 39.80 -14.62
CA VAL A 274 -9.31 41.03 -13.94
C VAL A 274 -7.88 40.90 -13.42
N ARG A 275 -7.55 39.78 -12.75
CA ARG A 275 -6.19 39.53 -12.25
C ARG A 275 -5.15 39.50 -13.38
N GLU A 276 -5.49 38.93 -14.53
CA GLU A 276 -4.61 38.90 -15.70
C GLU A 276 -4.45 40.28 -16.34
N ALA A 277 -5.54 41.03 -16.51
CA ALA A 277 -5.51 42.39 -17.05
C ALA A 277 -4.69 43.34 -16.15
N GLU A 278 -4.87 43.24 -14.82
CA GLU A 278 -4.10 44.03 -13.85
C GLU A 278 -2.66 43.56 -13.70
N GLY A 279 -2.42 42.24 -13.78
CA GLY A 279 -1.08 41.68 -13.87
C GLY A 279 -0.32 42.24 -15.08
N GLY A 280 -0.99 42.33 -16.23
CA GLY A 280 -0.48 42.97 -17.44
C GLY A 280 -0.22 44.46 -17.24
N LEU A 281 -1.16 45.22 -16.68
CA LEU A 281 -0.98 46.66 -16.39
C LEU A 281 0.14 46.93 -15.39
N SER A 282 0.30 46.08 -14.36
CA SER A 282 1.39 46.17 -13.38
C SER A 282 2.76 45.92 -14.03
N GLN A 283 2.83 44.99 -15.00
CA GLN A 283 4.02 44.78 -15.82
C GLN A 283 4.30 46.01 -16.70
N THR A 284 3.31 46.51 -17.44
CA THR A 284 3.48 47.67 -18.34
C THR A 284 3.88 48.93 -17.58
N THR A 285 3.28 49.20 -16.42
CA THR A 285 3.60 50.38 -15.60
C THR A 285 5.04 50.33 -15.09
N ARG A 286 5.51 49.15 -14.68
CA ARG A 286 6.91 48.95 -14.24
C ARG A 286 7.91 49.05 -15.38
N GLU A 287 7.58 48.53 -16.56
CA GLU A 287 8.39 48.71 -17.77
C GLU A 287 8.51 50.19 -18.15
N LEU A 288 7.42 50.94 -17.99
CA LEU A 288 7.39 52.39 -18.25
C LEU A 288 8.21 53.18 -17.22
N GLU A 289 8.10 52.82 -15.93
CA GLU A 289 8.94 53.37 -14.86
C GLU A 289 10.42 53.05 -15.09
N TRP A 290 10.74 51.82 -15.48
CA TRP A 290 12.10 51.40 -15.84
C TRP A 290 12.63 52.19 -17.03
N ALA A 291 11.84 52.33 -18.09
CA ALA A 291 12.21 53.11 -19.27
C ALA A 291 12.41 54.60 -18.95
N LYS A 292 11.58 55.18 -18.08
CA LYS A 292 11.70 56.57 -17.61
C LYS A 292 12.99 56.77 -16.81
N LYS A 293 13.26 55.87 -15.86
CA LYS A 293 14.43 55.93 -14.98
C LYS A 293 15.74 55.67 -15.73
N LYS A 294 15.72 54.77 -16.71
CA LYS A 294 16.83 54.56 -17.64
C LYS A 294 17.15 55.84 -18.43
N ARG A 295 16.13 56.52 -18.97
CA ARG A 295 16.31 57.81 -19.65
C ARG A 295 16.82 58.91 -18.72
N GLU A 296 16.41 58.94 -17.45
CA GLU A 296 16.93 59.87 -16.46
C GLU A 296 18.40 59.61 -16.15
N LEU A 297 18.81 58.34 -16.03
CA LEU A 297 20.21 57.95 -15.85
C LEU A 297 21.07 58.29 -17.07
N GLU A 298 20.60 58.01 -18.29
CA GLU A 298 21.28 58.37 -19.53
C GLU A 298 21.44 59.90 -19.68
N LYS A 299 20.42 60.68 -19.30
CA LYS A 299 20.53 62.15 -19.26
C LYS A 299 21.48 62.64 -18.18
N SER A 300 21.51 61.98 -17.02
CA SER A 300 22.48 62.31 -15.97
C SER A 300 23.91 62.00 -16.40
N HIS A 301 24.11 60.97 -17.22
CA HIS A 301 25.41 60.60 -17.80
C HIS A 301 25.89 61.62 -18.83
N GLN A 302 25.00 62.15 -19.68
CA GLN A 302 25.33 63.26 -20.59
C GLN A 302 25.73 64.55 -19.83
N LEU A 303 25.28 64.72 -18.59
CA LEU A 303 25.68 65.83 -17.72
C LEU A 303 26.96 65.53 -16.89
N ALA A 304 27.35 64.25 -16.78
CA ALA A 304 28.45 63.76 -15.96
C ALA A 304 29.70 63.37 -16.77
N GLU A 305 29.84 63.87 -18.00
CA GLU A 305 30.93 63.60 -18.96
C GLU A 305 32.34 64.01 -18.47
N ILE A 306 32.55 64.30 -17.17
CA ILE A 306 33.85 64.75 -16.64
C ILE A 306 34.48 63.84 -15.58
N LYS A 307 33.80 62.98 -14.82
CA LYS A 307 34.50 62.08 -13.88
C LYS A 307 33.74 60.77 -13.61
N ASP A 308 34.30 59.69 -14.14
CA ASP A 308 34.11 58.30 -13.72
C ASP A 308 33.02 57.47 -14.41
N GLU A 309 33.28 57.18 -15.70
CA GLU A 309 32.53 56.25 -16.57
C GLU A 309 32.44 54.81 -15.97
N PHE A 310 33.42 54.42 -15.15
CA PHE A 310 33.47 53.08 -14.53
C PHE A 310 32.45 52.92 -13.40
N ALA A 311 32.31 53.93 -12.53
CA ALA A 311 31.34 53.91 -11.44
C ALA A 311 29.89 53.86 -11.95
N PHE A 312 29.60 54.53 -13.06
CA PHE A 312 28.30 54.48 -13.72
C PHE A 312 27.99 53.09 -14.29
N LYS A 313 28.96 52.47 -14.97
CA LYS A 313 28.79 51.14 -15.55
C LYS A 313 28.54 50.08 -14.46
N GLU A 314 29.24 50.17 -13.34
CA GLU A 314 29.05 49.27 -12.20
C GLU A 314 27.70 49.46 -11.50
N GLN A 315 27.19 50.70 -11.41
CA GLN A 315 25.85 50.98 -10.88
C GLN A 315 24.75 50.49 -11.82
N LEU A 316 24.93 50.68 -13.12
CA LEU A 316 24.00 50.22 -14.15
C LEU A 316 23.95 48.68 -14.18
N ASP A 317 25.09 48.00 -14.07
CA ASP A 317 25.16 46.54 -14.04
C ASP A 317 24.52 45.96 -12.77
N ARG A 318 24.78 46.56 -11.59
CA ARG A 318 24.12 46.16 -10.33
C ARG A 318 22.60 46.25 -10.41
N TRP A 319 22.06 47.34 -10.95
CA TRP A 319 20.61 47.51 -11.08
C TRP A 319 20.00 46.67 -12.19
N THR A 320 20.72 46.46 -13.30
CA THR A 320 20.25 45.58 -14.38
C THR A 320 20.15 44.15 -13.87
N HIS A 321 21.09 43.72 -13.02
CA HIS A 321 21.08 42.41 -12.37
C HIS A 321 19.92 42.27 -11.35
N GLU A 322 19.66 43.29 -10.54
CA GLU A 322 18.54 43.31 -9.58
C GLU A 322 17.17 43.28 -10.27
N TYR A 323 17.02 43.99 -11.41
CA TYR A 323 15.81 43.97 -12.22
C TYR A 323 15.62 42.65 -13.00
N THR A 324 16.70 42.04 -13.51
CA THR A 324 16.62 40.74 -14.18
C THR A 324 16.31 39.60 -13.20
N LEU A 325 16.87 39.63 -11.98
CA LEU A 325 16.52 38.68 -10.92
C LEU A 325 15.03 38.78 -10.54
N THR A 326 14.52 40.00 -10.31
CA THR A 326 13.09 40.20 -9.98
C THR A 326 12.13 39.93 -11.15
N SER A 327 12.58 40.12 -12.39
CA SER A 327 11.82 39.73 -13.59
C SER A 327 11.76 38.21 -13.73
N MET A 328 12.87 37.50 -13.60
CA MET A 328 12.93 36.04 -13.73
C MET A 328 12.17 35.33 -12.61
N GLU A 329 12.30 35.80 -11.36
CA GLU A 329 11.52 35.26 -10.24
C GLU A 329 10.01 35.45 -10.45
N ARG A 330 9.60 36.58 -11.02
CA ARG A 330 8.18 36.84 -11.31
C ARG A 330 7.67 36.09 -12.52
N GLU A 331 8.45 35.98 -13.58
CA GLU A 331 8.10 35.17 -14.74
C GLU A 331 7.97 33.70 -14.33
N HIS A 332 8.83 33.25 -13.42
CA HIS A 332 8.71 31.95 -12.78
C HIS A 332 7.42 31.83 -11.96
N ILE A 333 7.08 32.81 -11.12
CA ILE A 333 5.81 32.81 -10.35
C ILE A 333 4.58 32.82 -11.27
N VAL A 334 4.55 33.65 -12.31
CA VAL A 334 3.44 33.72 -13.28
C VAL A 334 3.33 32.42 -14.08
N THR A 335 4.46 31.85 -14.49
CA THR A 335 4.49 30.57 -15.20
C THR A 335 4.02 29.44 -14.30
N MET A 336 4.48 29.38 -13.05
CA MET A 336 4.02 28.43 -12.05
C MET A 336 2.53 28.60 -11.77
N ARG A 337 2.02 29.84 -11.73
CA ARG A 337 0.60 30.11 -11.53
C ARG A 337 -0.27 29.74 -12.74
N ARG A 338 0.24 29.91 -13.97
CA ARG A 338 -0.41 29.43 -15.20
C ARG A 338 -0.44 27.90 -15.25
N ILE A 339 0.66 27.25 -14.87
CA ILE A 339 0.72 25.79 -14.73
C ILE A 339 -0.27 25.31 -13.67
N GLN A 340 -0.38 26.01 -12.54
CA GLN A 340 -1.34 25.68 -11.48
C GLN A 340 -2.79 25.81 -11.97
N LEU A 341 -3.16 26.91 -12.64
CA LEU A 341 -4.50 27.10 -13.20
C LEU A 341 -4.83 26.04 -14.27
N GLN A 342 -3.88 25.68 -15.13
CA GLN A 342 -4.06 24.59 -16.08
C GLN A 342 -4.23 23.22 -15.39
N LYS A 343 -3.49 22.97 -14.31
CA LYS A 343 -3.65 21.77 -13.48
C LYS A 343 -5.05 21.75 -12.84
N ASP A 344 -5.50 22.87 -12.28
CA ASP A 344 -6.80 22.96 -11.61
C ASP A 344 -7.96 22.79 -12.61
N GLN A 345 -7.87 23.37 -13.81
CA GLN A 345 -8.81 23.12 -14.90
C GLN A 345 -8.81 21.65 -15.36
N GLN A 346 -7.62 21.05 -15.52
CA GLN A 346 -7.53 19.63 -15.86
C GLN A 346 -8.12 18.73 -14.77
N ILE A 347 -7.92 19.06 -13.50
CA ILE A 347 -8.52 18.34 -12.37
C ILE A 347 -10.04 18.48 -12.40
N ALA A 348 -10.56 19.69 -12.68
CA ALA A 348 -11.99 19.93 -12.79
C ALA A 348 -12.62 19.15 -13.96
N ASP A 349 -11.96 19.10 -15.11
CA ASP A 349 -12.42 18.33 -16.27
C ASP A 349 -12.35 16.82 -16.02
N VAL A 350 -11.28 16.33 -15.38
CA VAL A 350 -11.17 14.92 -14.97
C VAL A 350 -12.24 14.54 -13.95
N ARG A 351 -12.57 15.42 -13.00
CA ARG A 351 -13.68 15.21 -12.07
C ARG A 351 -15.01 15.16 -12.82
N ARG A 352 -15.25 16.06 -13.77
CA ARG A 352 -16.48 16.08 -14.57
C ARG A 352 -16.65 14.79 -15.39
N VAL A 353 -15.56 14.27 -15.96
CA VAL A 353 -15.56 12.98 -16.68
C VAL A 353 -15.70 11.80 -15.71
N GLY A 354 -15.05 11.86 -14.55
CA GLY A 354 -15.16 10.85 -13.50
C GLY A 354 -16.56 10.74 -12.92
N ASP A 355 -17.25 11.86 -12.70
CA ASP A 355 -18.63 11.90 -12.22
C ASP A 355 -19.59 11.28 -13.25
N VAL A 356 -19.39 11.54 -14.54
CA VAL A 356 -20.16 10.90 -15.61
C VAL A 356 -19.90 9.38 -15.64
N GLN A 357 -18.64 8.95 -15.48
CA GLN A 357 -18.29 7.52 -15.44
C GLN A 357 -18.83 6.81 -14.19
N LEU A 358 -18.81 7.47 -13.03
CA LEU A 358 -19.41 6.95 -11.79
C LEU A 358 -20.91 6.81 -11.95
N THR A 359 -21.59 7.82 -12.50
CA THR A 359 -23.03 7.77 -12.77
C THR A 359 -23.37 6.63 -13.74
N GLU A 360 -22.55 6.40 -14.76
CA GLU A 360 -22.75 5.31 -15.71
C GLU A 360 -22.45 3.92 -15.10
N GLN A 361 -21.45 3.82 -14.22
CA GLN A 361 -21.19 2.61 -13.44
C GLN A 361 -22.32 2.30 -12.46
N GLU A 362 -22.84 3.30 -11.76
CA GLU A 362 -23.99 3.16 -10.86
C GLU A 362 -25.22 2.69 -11.62
N TYR A 363 -25.48 3.27 -12.80
CA TYR A 363 -26.55 2.82 -13.68
C TYR A 363 -26.36 1.37 -14.14
N GLN A 364 -25.15 0.97 -14.55
CA GLN A 364 -24.83 -0.41 -14.92
C GLN A 364 -25.04 -1.39 -13.77
N LEU A 365 -24.57 -1.04 -12.56
CA LEU A 365 -24.77 -1.84 -11.34
C LEU A 365 -26.24 -1.96 -10.98
N GLU A 366 -27.03 -0.91 -11.18
CA GLU A 366 -28.46 -0.94 -10.95
C GLU A 366 -29.20 -1.82 -11.98
N VAL A 367 -28.79 -1.80 -13.24
CA VAL A 367 -29.28 -2.74 -14.27
C VAL A 367 -28.93 -4.17 -13.91
N GLU A 368 -27.68 -4.46 -13.53
CA GLU A 368 -27.25 -5.79 -13.09
C GLU A 368 -27.98 -6.26 -11.83
N ARG A 369 -28.26 -5.35 -10.88
CA ARG A 369 -29.04 -5.63 -9.68
C ARG A 369 -30.46 -6.05 -10.05
N ARG A 370 -31.12 -5.31 -10.94
CA ARG A 370 -32.46 -5.66 -11.45
C ARG A 370 -32.47 -7.01 -12.17
N ASP A 371 -31.47 -7.29 -12.99
CA ASP A 371 -31.33 -8.57 -13.67
C ASP A 371 -31.11 -9.73 -12.68
N ARG A 372 -30.30 -9.50 -11.64
CA ARG A 372 -30.06 -10.48 -10.58
C ARG A 372 -31.32 -10.75 -9.76
N GLU A 373 -32.06 -9.71 -9.39
CA GLU A 373 -33.36 -9.81 -8.71
C GLU A 373 -34.38 -10.55 -9.57
N ALA A 374 -34.44 -10.27 -10.88
CA ALA A 374 -35.29 -10.98 -11.81
C ALA A 374 -34.92 -12.48 -11.89
N ARG A 375 -33.63 -12.82 -11.96
CA ARG A 375 -33.16 -14.22 -11.96
C ARG A 375 -33.48 -14.94 -10.65
N LEU A 376 -33.26 -14.29 -9.51
CA LEU A 376 -33.60 -14.84 -8.20
C LEU A 376 -35.11 -15.08 -8.07
N SER A 377 -35.93 -14.12 -8.49
CA SER A 377 -37.39 -14.29 -8.49
C SER A 377 -37.86 -15.41 -9.42
N GLY A 378 -37.16 -15.63 -10.55
CA GLY A 378 -37.38 -16.77 -11.44
C GLY A 378 -37.03 -18.09 -10.79
N PHE A 379 -35.86 -18.17 -10.15
CA PHE A 379 -35.40 -19.36 -9.42
C PHE A 379 -36.31 -19.71 -8.24
N GLU A 380 -36.79 -18.72 -7.49
CA GLU A 380 -37.74 -18.92 -6.40
C GLU A 380 -39.08 -19.48 -6.89
N ARG A 381 -39.60 -18.99 -8.03
CA ARG A 381 -40.81 -19.54 -8.64
C ARG A 381 -40.60 -20.99 -9.07
N GLU A 382 -39.49 -21.29 -9.73
CA GLU A 382 -39.16 -22.64 -10.21
C GLU A 382 -38.98 -23.61 -9.03
N HIS A 383 -38.24 -23.20 -8.00
CA HIS A 383 -38.02 -23.99 -6.80
C HIS A 383 -39.33 -24.23 -6.03
N LYS A 384 -40.20 -23.22 -5.95
CA LYS A 384 -41.53 -23.37 -5.34
C LYS A 384 -42.40 -24.34 -6.13
N THR A 385 -42.42 -24.27 -7.46
CA THR A 385 -43.15 -25.23 -8.29
C THR A 385 -42.61 -26.65 -8.13
N LYS A 386 -41.29 -26.81 -7.97
CA LYS A 386 -40.67 -28.12 -7.74
C LYS A 386 -41.04 -28.69 -6.37
N ILE A 387 -40.96 -27.90 -5.30
CA ILE A 387 -41.41 -28.31 -3.96
C ILE A 387 -42.88 -28.72 -3.98
N GLU A 388 -43.74 -27.96 -4.67
CA GLU A 388 -45.17 -28.29 -4.77
C GLU A 388 -45.41 -29.58 -5.57
N ALA A 389 -44.59 -29.87 -6.59
CA ALA A 389 -44.65 -31.13 -7.34
C ALA A 389 -44.17 -32.31 -6.48
N ASP A 390 -43.01 -32.20 -5.83
CA ASP A 390 -42.45 -33.23 -4.95
C ASP A 390 -43.40 -33.52 -3.77
N LYS A 391 -44.08 -32.50 -3.25
CA LYS A 391 -45.09 -32.66 -2.20
C LYS A 391 -46.30 -33.46 -2.68
N ARG A 392 -46.78 -33.21 -3.90
CA ARG A 392 -47.90 -33.97 -4.48
C ARG A 392 -47.52 -35.43 -4.74
N GLU A 393 -46.31 -35.68 -5.22
CA GLU A 393 -45.77 -37.03 -5.40
C GLU A 393 -45.68 -37.75 -4.06
N HIS A 394 -45.11 -37.10 -3.04
CA HIS A 394 -45.04 -37.68 -1.70
C HIS A 394 -46.43 -37.96 -1.08
N GLU A 395 -47.40 -37.07 -1.27
CA GLU A 395 -48.78 -37.30 -0.82
C GLU A 395 -49.44 -38.47 -1.55
N GLN A 396 -49.10 -38.71 -2.83
CA GLN A 396 -49.57 -39.85 -3.60
C GLN A 396 -48.91 -41.16 -3.12
N ASP A 397 -47.60 -41.17 -2.91
CA ASP A 397 -46.86 -42.31 -2.37
C ASP A 397 -47.39 -42.71 -0.99
N MET A 398 -47.69 -41.73 -0.13
CA MET A 398 -48.25 -41.98 1.20
C MET A 398 -49.64 -42.64 1.12
N ARG A 399 -50.47 -42.25 0.15
CA ARG A 399 -51.77 -42.91 -0.08
C ARG A 399 -51.60 -44.35 -0.55
N GLU A 400 -50.66 -44.62 -1.47
CA GLU A 400 -50.37 -45.99 -1.89
C GLU A 400 -49.87 -46.85 -0.73
N ILE A 401 -48.99 -46.31 0.13
CA ILE A 401 -48.51 -47.01 1.32
C ILE A 401 -49.67 -47.33 2.27
N ASP A 402 -50.59 -46.39 2.49
CA ASP A 402 -51.74 -46.59 3.35
C ASP A 402 -52.73 -47.61 2.78
N ASP A 403 -52.95 -47.62 1.45
CA ASP A 403 -53.76 -48.63 0.77
C ASP A 403 -53.13 -50.03 0.88
N ILE A 404 -51.80 -50.14 0.72
CA ILE A 404 -51.06 -51.39 0.91
C ILE A 404 -51.19 -51.88 2.36
N ARG A 405 -51.04 -50.98 3.34
CA ARG A 405 -51.19 -51.31 4.77
C ARG A 405 -52.61 -51.76 5.09
N ALA A 406 -53.62 -51.08 4.58
CA ALA A 406 -55.01 -51.47 4.74
C ALA A 406 -55.26 -52.87 4.16
N GLY A 407 -54.69 -53.17 2.98
CA GLY A 407 -54.73 -54.50 2.37
C GLY A 407 -54.04 -55.57 3.23
N GLN A 408 -52.88 -55.28 3.82
CA GLN A 408 -52.17 -56.19 4.72
C GLN A 408 -52.94 -56.45 6.01
N ILE A 409 -53.55 -55.42 6.60
CA ILE A 409 -54.39 -55.54 7.81
C ILE A 409 -55.59 -56.44 7.50
N ALA A 410 -56.32 -56.19 6.41
CA ALA A 410 -57.46 -57.02 6.02
C ALA A 410 -57.06 -58.49 5.76
N ALA A 411 -55.88 -58.71 5.16
CA ALA A 411 -55.34 -60.06 4.97
C ALA A 411 -54.99 -60.75 6.29
N LEU A 412 -54.39 -60.02 7.24
CA LEU A 412 -54.07 -60.52 8.58
C LEU A 412 -55.33 -60.86 9.38
N GLU A 413 -56.36 -60.02 9.33
CA GLU A 413 -57.66 -60.27 9.97
C GLU A 413 -58.33 -61.53 9.40
N LYS A 414 -58.32 -61.69 8.07
CA LYS A 414 -58.84 -62.90 7.41
C LYS A 414 -58.07 -64.15 7.85
N LEU A 415 -56.75 -64.04 7.98
CA LEU A 415 -55.88 -65.15 8.39
C LEU A 415 -56.06 -65.50 9.89
N GLN A 416 -56.27 -64.50 10.75
CA GLN A 416 -56.64 -64.72 12.15
C GLN A 416 -58.00 -65.40 12.27
N LYS A 417 -59.00 -64.95 11.50
CA LYS A 417 -60.33 -65.57 11.47
C LYS A 417 -60.27 -67.04 11.07
N LEU A 418 -59.53 -67.37 10.01
CA LEU A 418 -59.31 -68.76 9.58
C LEU A 418 -58.59 -69.60 10.65
N LYS A 419 -57.60 -69.03 11.34
CA LYS A 419 -56.93 -69.69 12.47
C LYS A 419 -57.88 -69.97 13.63
N LEU A 420 -58.74 -69.02 13.98
CA LEU A 420 -59.74 -69.18 15.04
C LEU A 420 -60.80 -70.22 14.67
N GLU A 421 -61.27 -70.23 13.42
CA GLU A 421 -62.20 -71.25 12.91
C GLU A 421 -61.58 -72.65 12.94
N LYS A 422 -60.31 -72.78 12.52
CA LYS A 422 -59.56 -74.04 12.60
C LYS A 422 -59.37 -74.50 14.04
N LEU A 423 -58.98 -73.60 14.95
CA LEU A 423 -58.82 -73.92 16.37
C LEU A 423 -60.16 -74.33 17.00
N ALA A 424 -61.27 -73.68 16.63
CA ALA A 424 -62.61 -74.03 17.08
C ALA A 424 -63.08 -75.39 16.52
N ALA A 425 -62.68 -75.75 15.30
CA ALA A 425 -62.94 -77.09 14.73
C ALA A 425 -62.10 -78.18 15.44
N GLU A 426 -60.82 -77.92 15.70
CA GLU A 426 -59.95 -78.84 16.45
C GLU A 426 -60.43 -79.03 17.89
N ASN A 427 -60.88 -77.96 18.55
CA ASN A 427 -61.44 -78.06 19.90
C ASN A 427 -62.78 -78.81 19.92
N ARG A 428 -63.65 -78.62 18.92
CA ARG A 428 -64.87 -79.44 18.78
C ARG A 428 -64.54 -80.92 18.62
N HIS A 429 -63.60 -81.26 17.74
CA HIS A 429 -63.15 -82.63 17.58
C HIS A 429 -62.59 -83.22 18.88
N LYS A 430 -61.82 -82.45 19.66
CA LYS A 430 -61.30 -82.92 20.96
C LYS A 430 -62.41 -83.14 22.00
N ILE A 431 -63.42 -82.28 22.00
CA ILE A 431 -64.59 -82.41 22.89
C ILE A 431 -65.41 -83.64 22.49
N ASP A 432 -65.67 -83.86 21.20
CA ASP A 432 -66.37 -85.04 20.69
C ASP A 432 -65.60 -86.34 21.00
N LEU A 433 -64.26 -86.32 20.90
CA LEU A 433 -63.40 -87.45 21.27
C LEU A 433 -63.47 -87.74 22.79
N ALA A 434 -63.48 -86.69 23.62
CA ALA A 434 -63.59 -86.80 25.07
C ALA A 434 -64.99 -87.26 25.52
N GLN A 435 -66.05 -86.91 24.77
CA GLN A 435 -67.40 -87.41 25.01
C GLN A 435 -67.57 -88.87 24.58
N GLY A 436 -66.98 -89.29 23.45
CA GLY A 436 -66.97 -90.71 23.04
C GLY A 436 -66.22 -91.63 24.02
N LEU A 437 -65.28 -91.09 24.80
CA LEU A 437 -64.56 -91.81 25.86
C LEU A 437 -65.36 -91.98 27.17
N LYS A 438 -66.46 -91.23 27.36
CA LYS A 438 -67.32 -91.36 28.57
C LYS A 438 -68.29 -92.53 28.51
N ASP A 439 -68.57 -93.07 27.33
CA ASP A 439 -69.53 -94.17 27.13
C ASP A 439 -68.87 -95.56 27.05
N VAL A 440 -67.59 -95.68 27.45
CA VAL A 440 -66.89 -96.97 27.53
C VAL A 440 -67.17 -97.63 28.89
N PRO A 441 -67.85 -98.80 28.93
CA PRO A 441 -68.13 -99.52 30.17
C PRO A 441 -66.86 -99.97 30.89
N SER A 442 -66.89 -99.84 32.22
CA SER A 442 -65.81 -100.00 33.19
C SER A 442 -65.02 -101.33 33.24
N PRO A 443 -65.32 -102.42 32.48
CA PRO A 443 -64.38 -103.55 32.38
C PRO A 443 -63.36 -103.45 31.23
N VAL A 444 -63.54 -102.52 30.27
CA VAL A 444 -62.67 -102.45 29.06
C VAL A 444 -61.54 -101.42 29.20
N ALA A 445 -61.64 -100.48 30.15
CA ALA A 445 -60.61 -99.47 30.43
C ALA A 445 -59.33 -100.02 31.10
N ALA A 446 -59.33 -101.28 31.57
CA ALA A 446 -58.14 -101.94 32.11
C ALA A 446 -57.28 -102.65 31.04
N GLY A 447 -57.77 -102.79 29.79
CA GLY A 447 -57.07 -103.50 28.71
C GLY A 447 -56.27 -102.62 27.74
N VAL A 448 -56.47 -101.30 27.75
CA VAL A 448 -55.82 -100.37 26.80
C VAL A 448 -54.69 -99.55 27.44
N LEU A 449 -54.56 -99.57 28.77
CA LEU A 449 -53.49 -98.91 29.53
C LEU A 449 -52.19 -99.73 29.66
N GLY A 450 -52.04 -100.80 28.86
CA GLY A 450 -50.82 -101.63 28.79
C GLY A 450 -49.89 -101.35 27.60
N HIS A 451 -50.24 -100.43 26.69
CA HIS A 451 -49.49 -100.19 25.43
C HIS A 451 -49.17 -98.73 25.13
N MET A 452 -49.31 -97.81 26.09
CA MET A 452 -48.83 -96.43 25.95
C MET A 452 -47.62 -96.23 26.85
N GLY A 453 -46.43 -96.23 26.23
CA GLY A 453 -45.17 -95.98 26.91
C GLY A 453 -45.21 -94.67 27.69
N GLY A 454 -44.68 -94.72 28.91
CA GLY A 454 -44.49 -93.55 29.75
C GLY A 454 -43.48 -92.60 29.09
N ASP A 455 -43.96 -91.45 28.64
CA ASP A 455 -43.14 -90.22 28.50
C ASP A 455 -43.95 -88.93 28.24
N HIS A 456 -45.29 -88.96 28.25
CA HIS A 456 -46.10 -87.79 27.87
C HIS A 456 -46.92 -87.12 28.98
N VAL A 457 -46.79 -87.55 30.23
CA VAL A 457 -47.50 -86.91 31.37
C VAL A 457 -46.66 -85.82 32.06
N ILE A 458 -45.36 -85.69 31.76
CA ILE A 458 -44.48 -84.69 32.41
C ILE A 458 -44.29 -83.40 31.59
N ARG A 459 -44.62 -83.37 30.28
CA ARG A 459 -44.45 -82.17 29.43
C ARG A 459 -45.61 -81.16 29.42
N ALA A 460 -46.64 -81.35 30.25
CA ALA A 460 -47.78 -80.43 30.32
C ALA A 460 -47.66 -79.36 31.42
N LEU A 461 -46.54 -79.30 32.17
CA LEU A 461 -46.39 -78.39 33.32
C LEU A 461 -45.17 -77.44 33.28
N GLU A 462 -44.41 -77.34 32.19
CA GLU A 462 -43.11 -76.61 32.21
C GLU A 462 -42.87 -75.53 31.12
N THR A 463 -43.90 -74.98 30.47
CA THR A 463 -43.72 -73.87 29.50
C THR A 463 -44.46 -72.59 29.89
N LEU A 464 -44.01 -71.99 30.99
CA LEU A 464 -44.23 -70.58 31.32
C LEU A 464 -42.91 -69.96 31.80
N ARG A 465 -42.11 -69.36 30.88
CA ARG A 465 -41.23 -68.19 31.13
C ARG A 465 -40.47 -67.70 29.86
N PRO A 466 -40.01 -66.44 29.83
CA PRO A 466 -39.69 -65.69 28.60
C PRO A 466 -38.22 -65.73 28.16
N LEU A 467 -37.97 -65.36 26.89
CA LEU A 467 -36.67 -65.30 26.20
C LEU A 467 -35.85 -64.03 26.55
N PRO A 468 -34.49 -64.09 26.56
CA PRO A 468 -33.63 -62.90 26.63
C PRO A 468 -32.98 -62.49 25.29
N GLU A 469 -32.48 -61.25 25.30
CA GLU A 469 -31.91 -60.44 24.20
C GLU A 469 -30.57 -60.92 23.62
N VAL A 470 -30.29 -60.46 22.40
CA VAL A 470 -29.10 -60.76 21.56
C VAL A 470 -28.03 -59.68 21.71
N VAL A 471 -26.78 -60.09 21.95
CA VAL A 471 -25.56 -59.24 21.90
C VAL A 471 -24.64 -59.76 20.80
N ILE A 472 -24.08 -58.86 19.97
CA ILE A 472 -23.10 -59.17 18.92
C ILE A 472 -21.76 -58.49 19.27
N ILE A 473 -20.67 -59.26 19.26
CA ILE A 473 -19.27 -58.80 19.37
C ILE A 473 -18.52 -59.17 18.09
N SER A 474 -17.68 -58.24 17.61
CA SER A 474 -16.80 -58.34 16.45
C SER A 474 -15.32 -58.55 16.86
N SER A 475 -14.58 -59.40 16.16
CA SER A 475 -13.17 -59.17 15.74
C SER A 475 -12.57 -60.39 15.03
N VAL A 476 -11.81 -60.17 13.94
CA VAL A 476 -10.86 -61.13 13.36
C VAL A 476 -9.56 -60.39 12.99
N THR A 477 -8.43 -61.05 13.27
CA THR A 477 -7.02 -60.63 13.17
C THR A 477 -6.28 -61.30 12.00
N GLU A 478 -5.01 -60.89 11.80
CA GLU A 478 -3.87 -61.58 11.09
C GLU A 478 -3.68 -61.28 9.57
N THR A 479 -2.49 -61.23 8.93
CA THR A 479 -1.05 -61.42 9.27
C THR A 479 -0.13 -60.95 8.10
N TYR A 480 1.18 -60.77 8.39
CA TYR A 480 2.41 -61.08 7.58
C TYR A 480 3.22 -60.03 6.75
N VAL A 481 4.57 -60.22 6.84
CA VAL A 481 5.84 -59.43 6.56
C VAL A 481 6.40 -59.65 5.11
N PRO A 482 7.64 -59.29 4.61
CA PRO A 482 8.73 -58.29 4.93
C PRO A 482 9.44 -57.55 3.73
N GLY A 483 10.33 -56.55 4.03
CA GLY A 483 11.70 -56.49 3.43
C GLY A 483 12.35 -55.18 2.86
N TYR A 484 13.36 -54.63 3.61
CA TYR A 484 14.69 -54.07 3.20
C TYR A 484 14.87 -52.74 2.39
N PRO A 485 16.08 -52.10 2.32
CA PRO A 485 16.67 -51.20 3.34
C PRO A 485 17.20 -49.83 2.79
N ALA A 486 17.73 -48.98 3.68
CA ALA A 486 18.31 -47.65 3.40
C ALA A 486 19.79 -47.66 2.95
N PRO A 487 20.31 -46.50 2.49
CA PRO A 487 21.65 -46.08 2.92
C PRO A 487 21.79 -44.60 3.34
N GLN A 488 22.91 -44.34 4.03
CA GLN A 488 23.35 -43.17 4.81
C GLN A 488 24.07 -42.04 4.01
N PRO A 489 24.45 -40.90 4.65
CA PRO A 489 24.87 -39.67 3.99
C PRO A 489 26.39 -39.38 4.01
N SER A 490 26.84 -38.50 3.12
CA SER A 490 28.18 -37.90 3.02
C SER A 490 28.07 -36.63 2.14
N TYR A 491 28.81 -35.52 2.23
CA TYR A 491 29.96 -35.01 3.00
C TYR A 491 30.01 -33.48 2.68
N MET A 492 30.48 -32.62 3.59
CA MET A 492 30.88 -31.22 3.31
C MET A 492 32.37 -31.15 2.92
N PRO A 493 32.82 -30.09 2.20
CA PRO A 493 34.19 -29.64 2.36
C PRO A 493 34.35 -28.13 2.64
N GLN A 494 35.48 -27.86 3.28
CA GLN A 494 35.95 -26.65 3.96
C GLN A 494 36.59 -25.61 3.02
N GLN A 495 36.61 -24.34 3.46
CA GLN A 495 37.34 -23.21 2.86
C GLN A 495 38.79 -23.12 3.38
N PRO A 496 39.73 -22.52 2.61
CA PRO A 496 41.00 -22.06 3.15
C PRO A 496 41.10 -20.52 3.24
N SER A 497 41.66 -20.08 4.36
CA SER A 497 42.02 -18.71 4.74
C SER A 497 43.41 -18.31 4.23
N PHE A 498 43.57 -17.06 3.77
CA PHE A 498 44.88 -16.43 3.48
C PHE A 498 45.06 -15.13 4.28
N MET A 499 46.25 -14.97 4.88
CA MET A 499 46.71 -13.79 5.62
C MET A 499 47.37 -12.74 4.72
N PRO A 500 47.41 -11.44 5.10
CA PRO A 500 48.14 -10.41 4.36
C PRO A 500 49.49 -10.01 4.99
N SER A 501 50.44 -9.70 4.11
CA SER A 501 51.81 -9.25 4.44
C SER A 501 51.91 -7.73 4.56
N TYR A 502 52.62 -7.25 5.58
CA TYR A 502 52.97 -5.86 5.85
C TYR A 502 54.11 -5.33 4.96
N MET A 503 54.07 -4.04 4.60
CA MET A 503 55.25 -3.24 4.21
C MET A 503 55.22 -1.83 4.81
N PRO A 504 56.39 -1.17 5.03
CA PRO A 504 56.54 -0.03 5.94
C PRO A 504 56.55 1.33 5.26
N GLN A 505 56.23 2.39 6.02
CA GLN A 505 56.25 3.80 5.57
C GLN A 505 57.60 4.50 5.76
N PRO A 506 57.93 5.54 4.95
CA PRO A 506 59.03 6.46 5.21
C PRO A 506 58.59 7.79 5.88
N PRO A 507 59.54 8.58 6.44
CA PRO A 507 59.29 9.64 7.44
C PRO A 507 59.08 11.07 6.86
N PRO A 508 58.66 12.06 7.67
CA PRO A 508 58.13 13.34 7.21
C PRO A 508 59.19 14.45 7.11
N GLY A 509 59.08 15.29 6.07
CA GLY A 509 59.88 16.50 5.90
C GLY A 509 59.24 17.47 4.87
N MET A 510 59.11 18.72 5.30
CA MET A 510 58.40 19.87 4.69
C MET A 510 58.51 20.04 3.16
N VAL A 511 57.38 20.33 2.52
CA VAL A 511 57.27 20.83 1.13
C VAL A 511 56.39 22.09 1.13
N PRO A 512 56.78 23.19 0.44
CA PRO A 512 55.99 24.43 0.32
C PRO A 512 54.63 24.19 -0.37
N PRO A 513 53.65 25.10 -0.26
CA PRO A 513 52.33 24.88 -0.86
C PRO A 513 52.48 24.72 -2.38
N PRO A 514 52.04 23.58 -2.97
CA PRO A 514 52.00 23.46 -4.41
C PRO A 514 50.88 24.37 -4.92
N VAL A 515 51.24 25.29 -5.81
CA VAL A 515 50.30 25.81 -6.80
C VAL A 515 49.88 24.60 -7.65
N PRO A 516 48.59 24.22 -7.73
CA PRO A 516 48.22 22.97 -8.38
C PRO A 516 48.47 23.04 -9.89
N MET A 517 49.43 22.23 -10.35
CA MET A 517 49.56 21.85 -11.75
C MET A 517 48.29 21.11 -12.19
N GLY A 518 47.50 21.77 -13.04
CA GLY A 518 46.49 21.14 -13.90
C GLY A 518 45.24 20.60 -13.21
N ALA A 519 44.43 21.46 -12.56
CA ALA A 519 43.05 21.10 -12.26
C ALA A 519 42.35 20.74 -13.59
N THR A 520 42.11 19.44 -13.80
CA THR A 520 41.43 18.97 -15.01
C THR A 520 39.96 19.34 -14.87
N SER A 521 39.47 20.23 -15.72
CA SER A 521 38.07 20.66 -15.68
C SER A 521 37.12 19.46 -15.85
N LEU A 522 35.94 19.48 -15.21
CA LEU A 522 34.91 18.42 -15.33
C LEU A 522 34.57 18.09 -16.79
N GLU A 523 34.67 19.06 -17.69
CA GLU A 523 34.44 18.92 -19.13
C GLU A 523 35.47 17.99 -19.80
N VAL A 524 36.74 18.09 -19.40
CA VAL A 524 37.82 17.22 -19.90
C VAL A 524 37.68 15.82 -19.31
N LEU A 525 37.30 15.70 -18.04
CA LEU A 525 37.01 14.41 -17.39
C LEU A 525 35.81 13.72 -18.06
N ALA A 526 34.75 14.46 -18.36
CA ALA A 526 33.58 13.94 -19.06
C ALA A 526 33.96 13.37 -20.45
N GLN A 527 34.80 14.06 -21.21
CA GLN A 527 35.30 13.55 -22.50
C GLN A 527 36.15 12.28 -22.33
N ARG A 528 36.99 12.23 -21.30
CA ARG A 528 37.83 11.07 -20.98
C ARG A 528 37.00 9.85 -20.59
N TYR A 529 35.94 10.04 -19.81
CA TYR A 529 35.10 8.95 -19.31
C TYR A 529 34.02 8.50 -20.29
N LEU A 530 33.69 9.33 -21.30
CA LEU A 530 32.65 9.04 -22.28
C LEU A 530 32.67 7.60 -22.82
N PRO A 531 33.82 7.02 -23.25
CA PRO A 531 33.82 5.67 -23.80
C PRO A 531 33.44 4.60 -22.76
N GLY A 532 33.80 4.80 -21.49
CA GLY A 532 33.53 3.86 -20.40
C GLY A 532 32.07 3.80 -19.92
N VAL A 533 31.17 4.59 -20.50
CA VAL A 533 29.75 4.68 -20.12
C VAL A 533 28.88 4.14 -21.26
N GLY A 534 27.93 3.25 -20.93
CA GLY A 534 27.04 2.61 -21.91
C GLY A 534 25.59 2.58 -21.48
N VAL A 535 24.70 2.51 -22.47
CA VAL A 535 23.26 2.33 -22.25
C VAL A 535 22.98 0.86 -22.04
N VAL A 536 22.24 0.54 -20.98
CA VAL A 536 21.74 -0.80 -20.71
C VAL A 536 20.46 -1.00 -21.50
N VAL A 537 20.38 -2.09 -22.26
CA VAL A 537 19.20 -2.43 -23.06
C VAL A 537 18.82 -3.90 -22.87
N ALA A 538 17.55 -4.23 -22.98
CA ALA A 538 17.05 -5.60 -22.96
C ALA A 538 16.09 -5.88 -24.12
N GLY A 539 16.08 -7.11 -24.64
CA GLY A 539 15.24 -7.48 -25.76
C GLY A 539 15.49 -8.90 -26.26
N VAL A 540 14.70 -9.33 -27.24
CA VAL A 540 15.00 -10.54 -28.02
C VAL A 540 16.11 -10.24 -29.02
N GLU A 541 16.99 -11.20 -29.33
CA GLU A 541 18.17 -11.01 -30.19
C GLU A 541 17.85 -10.41 -31.58
N THR A 542 16.64 -10.63 -32.09
CA THR A 542 16.18 -10.15 -33.40
C THR A 542 15.27 -8.91 -33.32
N GLY A 543 14.97 -8.43 -32.11
CA GLY A 543 13.97 -7.38 -31.86
C GLY A 543 14.59 -6.00 -31.64
N ASN A 544 13.73 -5.00 -31.49
CA ASN A 544 14.13 -3.67 -31.06
C ASN A 544 14.44 -3.71 -29.55
N PRO A 545 15.69 -3.49 -29.14
CA PRO A 545 16.03 -3.53 -27.72
C PRO A 545 15.40 -2.33 -27.00
N VAL A 546 14.84 -2.57 -25.81
CA VAL A 546 14.25 -1.56 -24.95
C VAL A 546 15.33 -1.03 -24.03
N PRO A 547 15.58 0.28 -24.00
CA PRO A 547 16.60 0.83 -23.13
C PRO A 547 16.08 0.94 -21.68
N MET A 548 16.95 0.61 -20.73
CA MET A 548 16.59 0.44 -19.32
C MET A 548 17.27 1.47 -18.41
N GLY A 549 18.50 1.86 -18.71
CA GLY A 549 19.29 2.73 -17.86
C GLY A 549 20.71 2.92 -18.37
N THR A 550 21.60 3.35 -17.49
CA THR A 550 23.01 3.59 -17.75
C THR A 550 23.86 2.63 -16.91
N ALA A 551 24.98 2.17 -17.47
CA ALA A 551 26.01 1.45 -16.75
C ALA A 551 27.40 1.92 -17.17
N TRP A 552 28.42 1.72 -16.35
CA TRP A 552 29.77 2.19 -16.61
C TRP A 552 30.83 1.26 -16.06
N VAL A 553 32.01 1.23 -16.68
CA VAL A 553 33.12 0.36 -16.29
C VAL A 553 33.77 0.89 -15.01
N ALA A 554 33.87 0.08 -13.96
CA ALA A 554 34.58 0.48 -12.74
C ALA A 554 36.09 0.21 -12.84
N ALA A 555 36.92 1.14 -12.37
CA ALA A 555 38.36 0.96 -12.39
C ALA A 555 38.80 -0.24 -11.53
N GLY A 556 39.82 -0.94 -12.02
CA GLY A 556 40.45 -2.06 -11.31
C GLY A 556 39.67 -3.37 -11.36
N ARG A 557 38.47 -3.42 -11.95
CA ARG A 557 37.69 -4.66 -12.12
C ARG A 557 37.04 -4.71 -13.50
N ASN A 558 36.97 -5.91 -14.09
CA ASN A 558 36.32 -6.13 -15.40
C ASN A 558 34.79 -6.25 -15.27
N VAL A 559 34.17 -5.29 -14.57
CA VAL A 559 32.73 -5.28 -14.29
C VAL A 559 32.16 -3.88 -14.51
N LEU A 560 30.84 -3.80 -14.69
CA LEU A 560 30.13 -2.52 -14.79
C LEU A 560 29.28 -2.28 -13.54
N ILE A 561 29.06 -1.02 -13.24
CA ILE A 561 28.21 -0.55 -12.14
C ILE A 561 26.96 0.11 -12.71
N THR A 562 25.82 -0.14 -12.07
CA THR A 562 24.52 0.46 -12.38
C THR A 562 23.64 0.49 -11.11
N ASN A 563 22.38 0.89 -11.23
CA ASN A 563 21.41 0.78 -10.13
C ASN A 563 20.85 -0.64 -10.00
N ALA A 564 20.42 -1.01 -8.79
CA ALA A 564 19.75 -2.27 -8.54
C ALA A 564 18.43 -2.39 -9.30
N HIS A 565 17.62 -1.33 -9.38
CA HIS A 565 16.36 -1.39 -10.13
C HIS A 565 16.57 -1.58 -11.65
N VAL A 566 17.68 -1.11 -12.21
CA VAL A 566 18.05 -1.37 -13.61
C VAL A 566 18.40 -2.85 -13.78
N ALA A 567 19.21 -3.41 -12.87
CA ALA A 567 19.57 -4.81 -12.87
C ALA A 567 18.37 -5.75 -12.59
N GLU A 568 17.43 -5.33 -11.73
CA GLU A 568 16.17 -6.03 -11.47
C GLU A 568 15.35 -6.17 -12.75
N GLY A 569 15.25 -5.10 -13.54
CA GLY A 569 14.59 -5.17 -14.84
C GLY A 569 15.31 -6.11 -15.84
N ILE A 570 16.64 -6.22 -15.78
CA ILE A 570 17.39 -7.22 -16.58
C ILE A 570 17.00 -8.64 -16.16
N VAL A 571 17.00 -8.90 -14.85
CA VAL A 571 16.63 -10.22 -14.29
C VAL A 571 15.19 -10.57 -14.66
N GLN A 572 14.27 -9.61 -14.55
CA GLN A 572 12.86 -9.79 -14.90
C GLN A 572 12.69 -10.06 -16.40
N ALA A 573 13.33 -9.28 -17.27
CA ALA A 573 13.26 -9.49 -18.72
C ALA A 573 13.79 -10.88 -19.13
N HIS A 574 14.83 -11.35 -18.45
CA HIS A 574 15.37 -12.70 -18.66
C HIS A 574 14.39 -13.79 -18.21
N GLN A 575 13.80 -13.65 -17.02
CA GLN A 575 12.91 -14.65 -16.42
C GLN A 575 11.54 -14.73 -17.11
N GLU A 576 10.93 -13.59 -17.42
CA GLU A 576 9.54 -13.54 -17.89
C GLU A 576 9.40 -13.68 -19.40
N ALA A 577 10.41 -13.26 -20.16
CA ALA A 577 10.30 -13.13 -21.61
C ALA A 577 11.45 -13.79 -22.40
N GLY A 578 12.36 -14.48 -21.71
CA GLY A 578 13.53 -15.11 -22.35
C GLY A 578 14.43 -14.09 -23.07
N MET A 579 14.36 -12.82 -22.66
CA MET A 579 15.16 -11.75 -23.28
C MET A 579 16.60 -11.83 -22.80
N ALA A 580 17.51 -11.31 -23.62
CA ALA A 580 18.88 -11.05 -23.22
C ALA A 580 19.06 -9.54 -22.96
N ALA A 581 20.11 -9.22 -22.21
CA ALA A 581 20.49 -7.84 -21.93
C ALA A 581 21.88 -7.55 -22.49
N TRP A 582 22.08 -6.31 -22.92
CA TRP A 582 23.32 -5.81 -23.47
C TRP A 582 23.65 -4.43 -22.92
N VAL A 583 24.92 -4.07 -23.02
CA VAL A 583 25.39 -2.70 -22.83
C VAL A 583 25.98 -2.20 -24.14
N ILE A 584 25.52 -1.05 -24.62
CA ILE A 584 26.05 -0.38 -25.82
C ILE A 584 26.82 0.86 -25.36
N PHE A 585 28.14 0.82 -25.46
CA PHE A 585 29.01 1.91 -25.00
C PHE A 585 28.88 3.16 -25.88
N SER A 586 29.08 4.33 -25.27
CA SER A 586 28.97 5.61 -25.95
C SER A 586 29.91 5.69 -27.17
N GLY A 587 29.34 6.01 -28.33
CA GLY A 587 30.04 6.11 -29.60
C GLY A 587 30.26 4.80 -30.34
N GLN A 588 29.97 3.66 -29.72
CA GLN A 588 30.08 2.31 -30.30
C GLN A 588 28.73 1.81 -30.84
N SER A 589 28.78 0.87 -31.78
CA SER A 589 27.59 0.20 -32.32
C SER A 589 27.48 -1.26 -31.89
N GLN A 590 28.57 -1.85 -31.39
CA GLN A 590 28.59 -3.26 -31.02
C GLN A 590 28.10 -3.43 -29.57
N PRO A 591 26.97 -4.11 -29.33
CA PRO A 591 26.50 -4.41 -27.98
C PRO A 591 27.41 -5.44 -27.29
N CYS A 592 27.68 -5.25 -26.00
CA CYS A 592 28.33 -6.25 -25.15
C CYS A 592 27.26 -6.98 -24.33
N ARG A 593 27.18 -8.30 -24.44
CA ARG A 593 26.16 -9.11 -23.75
C ARG A 593 26.43 -9.19 -22.25
N VAL A 594 25.39 -8.98 -21.45
CA VAL A 594 25.43 -9.14 -19.99
C VAL A 594 25.31 -10.62 -19.65
N ARG A 595 26.35 -11.17 -19.02
CA ARG A 595 26.40 -12.55 -18.54
C ARG A 595 25.60 -12.71 -17.24
N ARG A 596 25.75 -11.76 -16.32
CA ARG A 596 25.17 -11.83 -14.99
C ARG A 596 24.92 -10.43 -14.42
N ALA A 597 23.80 -10.26 -13.73
CA ALA A 597 23.50 -9.09 -12.92
C ALA A 597 23.50 -9.48 -11.44
N LEU A 598 24.24 -8.74 -10.62
CA LEU A 598 24.30 -8.91 -9.16
C LEU A 598 23.66 -7.70 -8.52
N ILE A 599 22.58 -7.92 -7.79
CA ILE A 599 21.87 -6.87 -7.04
C ILE A 599 22.39 -6.88 -5.61
N HIS A 600 22.59 -5.69 -5.03
CA HIS A 600 22.98 -5.57 -3.63
C HIS A 600 21.96 -6.31 -2.72
N PRO A 601 22.39 -7.16 -1.78
CA PRO A 601 21.47 -8.01 -1.01
C PRO A 601 20.50 -7.22 -0.12
N ASP A 602 20.91 -6.04 0.37
CA ASP A 602 20.06 -5.16 1.18
C ASP A 602 19.20 -4.18 0.36
N TYR A 603 19.21 -4.30 -0.98
CA TYR A 603 18.30 -3.53 -1.82
C TYR A 603 16.86 -3.97 -1.57
N VAL A 604 16.01 -3.00 -1.23
CA VAL A 604 14.57 -3.21 -1.04
C VAL A 604 13.83 -2.31 -2.01
N HIS A 605 13.13 -2.93 -2.97
CA HIS A 605 12.27 -2.20 -3.89
C HIS A 605 11.07 -1.61 -3.11
N SER A 606 11.12 -0.31 -2.82
CA SER A 606 10.04 0.40 -2.11
C SER A 606 8.83 0.57 -3.03
N GLN A 607 7.84 -0.33 -2.93
CA GLN A 607 6.51 -0.14 -3.55
C GLN A 607 5.54 0.67 -2.68
N SER A 608 5.96 1.15 -1.50
CA SER A 608 5.10 2.01 -0.67
C SER A 608 4.83 3.32 -1.41
N ARG A 609 3.55 3.73 -1.49
CA ARG A 609 3.05 4.97 -2.12
C ARG A 609 3.47 6.24 -1.36
N GLY A 610 4.75 6.37 -1.04
CA GLY A 610 5.40 7.57 -0.54
C GLY A 610 6.76 7.67 -1.22
N HIS A 611 7.17 8.88 -1.59
CA HIS A 611 8.42 9.16 -2.30
C HIS A 611 9.66 8.79 -1.45
N VAL A 612 9.94 7.50 -1.28
CA VAL A 612 11.18 7.01 -0.65
C VAL A 612 12.08 6.48 -1.75
N ILE A 613 13.26 7.09 -1.87
CA ILE A 613 14.31 6.61 -2.76
C ILE A 613 14.80 5.27 -2.19
N PRO A 614 14.83 4.18 -2.97
CA PRO A 614 15.23 2.88 -2.47
C PRO A 614 16.63 2.94 -1.83
N SER A 615 16.82 2.35 -0.66
CA SER A 615 18.15 2.18 -0.08
C SER A 615 18.92 1.09 -0.83
N PHE A 616 20.25 1.22 -0.90
CA PHE A 616 21.13 0.22 -1.53
C PHE A 616 20.82 -0.06 -3.01
N ASP A 617 20.38 0.95 -3.77
CA ASP A 617 20.06 0.85 -5.21
C ASP A 617 21.31 0.79 -6.08
N VAL A 618 22.11 -0.26 -5.88
CA VAL A 618 23.39 -0.50 -6.55
C VAL A 618 23.45 -1.93 -7.05
N ALA A 619 23.97 -2.11 -8.26
CA ALA A 619 24.20 -3.42 -8.85
C ALA A 619 25.49 -3.47 -9.67
N ILE A 620 25.96 -4.69 -9.89
CA ILE A 620 27.12 -5.01 -10.71
C ILE A 620 26.67 -5.84 -11.91
N LEU A 621 27.12 -5.47 -13.10
CA LEU A 621 26.94 -6.26 -14.32
C LEU A 621 28.27 -6.89 -14.72
N GLU A 622 28.24 -8.20 -14.95
CA GLU A 622 29.35 -8.94 -15.55
C GLU A 622 29.03 -9.15 -17.03
N LEU A 623 29.94 -8.75 -17.90
CA LEU A 623 29.82 -8.98 -19.34
C LEU A 623 30.38 -10.36 -19.72
N GLU A 624 29.95 -10.90 -20.85
CA GLU A 624 30.53 -12.12 -21.43
C GLU A 624 31.97 -11.91 -21.90
N THR A 625 32.26 -10.72 -22.43
CA THR A 625 33.61 -10.29 -22.80
C THR A 625 34.08 -9.16 -21.89
N PRO A 626 35.39 -9.02 -21.62
CA PRO A 626 35.89 -7.91 -20.83
C PRO A 626 35.45 -6.55 -21.41
N PRO A 627 35.14 -5.55 -20.56
CA PRO A 627 34.77 -4.23 -21.04
C PRO A 627 35.85 -3.64 -21.97
N PRO A 628 35.49 -3.00 -23.09
CA PRO A 628 36.44 -2.51 -24.09
C PRO A 628 37.17 -1.22 -23.68
N HIS A 629 36.86 -0.66 -22.51
CA HIS A 629 37.32 0.65 -22.07
C HIS A 629 37.89 0.62 -20.66
N ALA A 630 38.80 1.56 -20.37
CA ALA A 630 39.32 1.77 -19.03
C ALA A 630 38.20 2.18 -18.08
N GLY A 631 38.24 1.65 -16.86
CA GLY A 631 37.25 1.96 -15.84
C GLY A 631 37.42 3.34 -15.20
N LEU A 632 36.32 3.88 -14.69
CA LEU A 632 36.26 5.12 -13.95
C LEU A 632 36.73 4.89 -12.50
N PRO A 633 37.62 5.73 -11.97
CA PRO A 633 38.14 5.57 -10.61
C PRO A 633 37.03 5.80 -9.58
N LEU A 634 37.03 5.02 -8.50
CA LEU A 634 36.10 5.17 -7.38
C LEU A 634 36.73 6.05 -6.30
N ALA A 635 35.96 6.97 -5.73
CA ALA A 635 36.43 7.74 -4.59
C ALA A 635 36.66 6.83 -3.38
N ASN A 636 37.79 7.01 -2.70
CA ASN A 636 38.08 6.28 -1.47
C ASN A 636 37.20 6.79 -0.30
N ARG A 637 37.15 6.02 0.80
CA ARG A 637 36.31 6.33 1.96
C ARG A 637 36.59 7.72 2.57
N GLY A 638 37.86 8.11 2.67
CA GLY A 638 38.22 9.43 3.22
C GLY A 638 37.65 10.58 2.40
N LYS A 639 37.71 10.45 1.07
CA LYS A 639 37.15 11.41 0.13
C LYS A 639 35.62 11.47 0.20
N LEU A 640 34.96 10.32 0.34
CA LEU A 640 33.49 10.24 0.46
C LEU A 640 32.96 10.86 1.76
N LEU A 641 33.69 10.68 2.87
CA LEU A 641 33.37 11.35 4.14
C LEU A 641 33.63 12.86 4.08
N GLY A 642 34.48 13.31 3.15
CA GLY A 642 34.82 14.72 2.92
C GLY A 642 33.98 15.43 1.86
N LEU A 643 32.93 14.80 1.33
CA LEU A 643 32.00 15.46 0.41
C LEU A 643 31.31 16.63 1.10
N ARG A 644 31.08 17.71 0.35
CA ARG A 644 30.48 18.94 0.86
C ARG A 644 29.33 19.40 -0.02
N GLU A 645 28.37 20.08 0.59
CA GLU A 645 27.36 20.84 -0.13
C GLU A 645 28.03 21.93 -0.98
N LEU A 646 27.41 22.29 -2.09
CA LEU A 646 27.92 23.20 -3.14
C LEU A 646 29.17 22.70 -3.87
N GLN A 647 29.66 21.48 -3.59
CA GLN A 647 30.76 20.88 -4.35
C GLN A 647 30.34 20.60 -5.79
N SER A 648 31.15 21.06 -6.75
CA SER A 648 30.97 20.77 -8.17
C SER A 648 31.01 19.27 -8.45
N VAL A 649 30.04 18.80 -9.22
CA VAL A 649 29.95 17.42 -9.68
C VAL A 649 29.45 17.37 -11.13
N ALA A 650 29.73 16.28 -11.81
CA ALA A 650 29.18 16.00 -13.13
C ALA A 650 28.73 14.54 -13.24
N TYR A 651 27.79 14.28 -14.16
CA TYR A 651 27.42 12.92 -14.53
C TYR A 651 27.46 12.72 -16.04
N LEU A 652 27.64 11.47 -16.46
CA LEU A 652 27.56 11.00 -17.85
C LEU A 652 26.49 9.92 -17.96
N GLY A 653 25.50 10.08 -18.83
CA GLY A 653 24.47 9.03 -18.96
C GLY A 653 23.55 9.18 -20.15
N PHE A 654 22.49 8.39 -20.15
CA PHE A 654 21.52 8.31 -21.26
C PHE A 654 20.11 8.67 -20.77
N PRO A 655 19.82 9.95 -20.44
CA PRO A 655 18.42 10.34 -20.24
C PRO A 655 17.66 10.14 -21.55
N MET A 656 16.50 9.50 -21.50
CA MET A 656 15.71 9.09 -22.67
C MET A 656 14.23 9.46 -22.54
N GLU A 657 13.71 9.50 -21.31
CA GLU A 657 12.32 9.79 -21.03
C GLU A 657 11.92 11.23 -21.42
N ASN A 658 10.84 11.36 -22.20
CA ASN A 658 10.27 12.63 -22.66
C ASN A 658 11.23 13.55 -23.44
N LEU A 659 12.34 13.03 -23.98
CA LEU A 659 13.24 13.80 -24.84
C LEU A 659 12.86 13.70 -26.31
N ALA A 660 12.99 14.81 -27.03
CA ALA A 660 12.79 14.83 -28.48
C ALA A 660 13.71 13.78 -29.16
N GLY A 661 13.13 12.97 -30.04
CA GLY A 661 13.86 11.88 -30.71
C GLY A 661 14.21 10.68 -29.81
N GLY A 662 13.59 10.54 -28.64
CA GLY A 662 13.82 9.41 -27.72
C GLY A 662 15.12 9.52 -26.90
N GLY A 663 15.80 10.66 -26.96
CA GLY A 663 16.97 11.00 -26.14
C GLY A 663 18.30 10.34 -26.53
N THR A 664 18.30 9.13 -27.09
CA THR A 664 19.52 8.47 -27.58
C THR A 664 19.28 7.62 -28.82
N ASN A 665 20.27 7.56 -29.71
CA ASN A 665 20.26 6.65 -30.86
C ASN A 665 20.90 5.32 -30.47
N LEU A 666 20.12 4.25 -30.28
CA LEU A 666 20.63 2.96 -29.82
C LEU A 666 21.60 2.27 -30.79
N GLN A 667 21.64 2.64 -32.07
CA GLN A 667 22.63 2.10 -33.00
C GLN A 667 24.04 2.65 -32.75
N ARG A 668 24.12 3.86 -32.19
CA ARG A 668 25.39 4.53 -31.85
C ARG A 668 25.13 5.54 -30.73
N PRO A 669 24.84 5.07 -29.51
CA PRO A 669 24.37 5.92 -28.43
C PRO A 669 25.48 6.89 -28.04
N LYS A 670 25.12 8.11 -27.64
CA LYS A 670 26.07 9.11 -27.17
C LYS A 670 25.64 9.60 -25.80
N ALA A 671 26.47 9.36 -24.79
CA ALA A 671 26.18 9.81 -23.44
C ALA A 671 26.12 11.34 -23.37
N ILE A 672 25.21 11.86 -22.55
CA ILE A 672 25.05 13.28 -22.28
C ILE A 672 25.77 13.60 -20.97
N ALA A 673 26.59 14.65 -20.99
CA ALA A 673 27.24 15.19 -19.82
C ALA A 673 26.40 16.32 -19.22
N LYS A 674 26.27 16.34 -17.89
CA LYS A 674 25.71 17.47 -17.13
C LYS A 674 26.65 17.82 -15.98
N LYS A 675 26.76 19.11 -15.68
CA LYS A 675 27.52 19.68 -14.58
C LYS A 675 26.58 20.44 -13.66
N GLY A 676 26.86 20.38 -12.37
CA GLY A 676 26.03 20.92 -11.31
C GLY A 676 26.75 20.85 -9.97
N THR A 677 25.99 20.87 -8.89
CA THR A 677 26.51 20.87 -7.52
C THR A 677 25.76 19.88 -6.63
N ILE A 678 26.43 19.45 -5.56
CA ILE A 678 25.79 18.74 -4.45
C ILE A 678 24.93 19.74 -3.68
N SER A 679 23.61 19.53 -3.65
CA SER A 679 22.68 20.41 -2.94
C SER A 679 22.57 20.06 -1.45
N SER A 680 22.57 18.78 -1.10
CA SER A 680 22.63 18.31 0.30
C SER A 680 23.15 16.88 0.41
N LEU A 681 23.56 16.48 1.61
CA LEU A 681 24.05 15.14 1.95
C LEU A 681 23.25 14.57 3.13
N GLU A 682 22.55 13.47 2.93
CA GLU A 682 21.53 12.97 3.85
C GLU A 682 21.57 11.45 4.00
N ASP A 683 20.87 10.92 5.01
CA ASP A 683 20.63 9.48 5.16
C ASP A 683 19.56 8.97 4.16
N TRP A 684 19.30 7.66 4.16
CA TRP A 684 18.28 7.03 3.31
C TRP A 684 16.85 7.56 3.54
N HIS A 685 16.61 8.18 4.69
CA HIS A 685 15.32 8.74 5.08
C HIS A 685 15.25 10.25 4.81
N MET A 686 16.18 10.79 4.02
CA MET A 686 16.29 12.21 3.71
C MET A 686 16.42 13.09 4.97
N ARG A 687 17.04 12.56 6.02
CA ARG A 687 17.36 13.31 7.24
C ARG A 687 18.81 13.74 7.18
N HIS A 688 19.06 14.94 7.66
CA HIS A 688 20.42 15.35 7.97
C HIS A 688 20.96 14.49 9.12
N SER A 689 22.22 14.08 9.03
CA SER A 689 22.93 13.37 10.08
C SER A 689 24.22 14.11 10.41
N ASP A 690 24.56 14.27 11.68
CA ASP A 690 25.84 14.87 12.08
C ASP A 690 27.03 13.94 11.78
N ASP A 691 26.79 12.64 11.63
CA ASP A 691 27.80 11.66 11.23
C ASP A 691 27.88 11.55 9.69
N PRO A 692 28.99 11.99 9.06
CA PRO A 692 29.17 11.88 7.61
C PRO A 692 29.08 10.43 7.10
N ALA A 693 29.38 9.42 7.92
CA ALA A 693 29.28 8.02 7.51
C ALA A 693 27.83 7.60 7.21
N GLN A 694 26.84 8.26 7.81
CA GLN A 694 25.40 7.99 7.57
C GLN A 694 24.84 8.74 6.36
N ARG A 695 25.57 9.71 5.81
CA ARG A 695 25.12 10.57 4.68
C ARG A 695 25.27 9.88 3.32
N GLN A 696 24.56 8.78 3.13
CA GLN A 696 24.70 7.88 1.98
C GLN A 696 23.91 8.32 0.75
N LEU A 697 23.03 9.32 0.89
CA LEU A 697 22.24 9.90 -0.19
C LEU A 697 22.77 11.29 -0.55
N ILE A 698 23.07 11.50 -1.83
CA ILE A 698 23.53 12.78 -2.39
C ILE A 698 22.35 13.43 -3.12
N LYS A 699 21.89 14.58 -2.64
CA LYS A 699 20.98 15.44 -3.41
C LYS A 699 21.79 16.36 -4.31
N HIS A 700 21.37 16.55 -5.55
CA HIS A 700 22.07 17.42 -6.51
C HIS A 700 21.09 18.14 -7.43
N ASP A 701 21.55 19.21 -8.06
CA ASP A 701 20.78 20.07 -8.99
C ASP A 701 20.89 19.63 -10.47
N LEU A 702 21.66 18.57 -10.75
CA LEU A 702 21.80 18.04 -12.11
C LEU A 702 20.44 17.54 -12.61
N GLY A 703 19.97 18.06 -13.76
CA GLY A 703 18.73 17.59 -14.37
C GLY A 703 18.84 16.14 -14.84
N VAL A 704 17.94 15.28 -14.35
CA VAL A 704 17.85 13.85 -14.72
C VAL A 704 16.49 13.53 -15.36
N ALA A 705 16.46 12.48 -16.17
CA ALA A 705 15.24 11.87 -16.70
C ALA A 705 15.38 10.35 -16.68
N GLY A 706 14.30 9.60 -16.88
CA GLY A 706 14.36 8.14 -17.05
C GLY A 706 15.41 7.75 -18.08
N GLY A 707 16.21 6.73 -17.75
CA GLY A 707 17.41 6.33 -18.48
C GLY A 707 18.73 6.84 -17.88
N ALA A 708 18.71 7.94 -17.12
CA ALA A 708 19.89 8.44 -16.40
C ALA A 708 20.24 7.57 -15.16
N SER A 709 19.31 6.75 -14.68
CA SER A 709 19.56 5.78 -13.61
C SER A 709 20.79 4.92 -13.90
N GLY A 710 21.70 4.85 -12.94
CA GLY A 710 22.94 4.07 -12.99
C GLY A 710 24.15 4.87 -13.48
N SER A 711 23.95 6.13 -13.87
CA SER A 711 25.05 7.00 -14.33
C SER A 711 26.06 7.28 -13.20
N PRO A 712 27.37 7.35 -13.51
CA PRO A 712 28.38 7.77 -12.54
C PRO A 712 28.27 9.26 -12.26
N LEU A 713 28.24 9.64 -10.98
CA LEU A 713 28.42 11.01 -10.50
C LEU A 713 29.87 11.15 -10.02
N PHE A 714 30.65 12.03 -10.63
CA PHE A 714 32.07 12.23 -10.32
C PHE A 714 32.39 13.69 -10.02
N ASP A 715 33.47 13.91 -9.25
CA ASP A 715 33.91 15.24 -8.86
C ASP A 715 35.08 15.78 -9.70
N GLU A 716 35.60 16.95 -9.33
CA GLU A 716 36.67 17.65 -10.06
C GLU A 716 38.01 16.90 -10.08
N SER A 717 38.22 15.89 -9.22
CA SER A 717 39.41 15.01 -9.35
C SER A 717 39.16 13.83 -10.31
N GLY A 718 37.92 13.62 -10.74
CA GLY A 718 37.51 12.53 -11.61
C GLY A 718 37.08 11.26 -10.87
N ASP A 719 37.12 11.26 -9.55
CA ASP A 719 36.67 10.09 -8.78
C ASP A 719 35.14 10.04 -8.77
N VAL A 720 34.58 8.86 -9.03
CA VAL A 720 33.14 8.61 -8.90
C VAL A 720 32.79 8.63 -7.42
N VAL A 721 31.92 9.56 -7.04
CA VAL A 721 31.45 9.78 -5.67
C VAL A 721 30.06 9.21 -5.44
N GLY A 722 29.28 8.98 -6.50
CA GLY A 722 27.97 8.35 -6.40
C GLY A 722 27.41 7.80 -7.72
N ILE A 723 26.21 7.24 -7.64
CA ILE A 723 25.45 6.64 -8.75
C ILE A 723 24.08 7.30 -8.80
N ILE A 724 23.74 7.99 -9.89
CA ILE A 724 22.42 8.61 -10.09
C ILE A 724 21.35 7.51 -9.93
N SER A 725 20.38 7.69 -9.04
CA SER A 725 19.42 6.65 -8.64
C SER A 725 17.96 7.04 -8.80
N ALA A 726 17.63 8.31 -8.58
CA ALA A 726 16.25 8.79 -8.69
C ALA A 726 16.19 10.25 -9.13
N GLY A 727 15.09 10.61 -9.76
CA GLY A 727 14.72 12.00 -10.02
C GLY A 727 13.42 12.36 -9.31
N ASN A 728 13.28 13.62 -8.89
CA ASN A 728 12.00 14.13 -8.40
C ASN A 728 11.03 14.26 -9.56
N MET A 729 10.20 13.23 -9.73
CA MET A 729 9.22 13.11 -10.80
C MET A 729 7.81 13.05 -10.22
N GLU A 730 6.94 13.94 -10.70
CA GLU A 730 5.49 13.81 -10.49
C GLU A 730 4.92 12.84 -11.52
N GLN A 731 4.05 11.93 -11.09
CA GLN A 731 3.27 11.10 -12.01
C GLN A 731 1.95 11.82 -12.30
N LEU A 732 1.78 12.28 -13.54
CA LEU A 732 0.57 12.90 -14.05
C LEU A 732 -0.19 11.88 -14.90
N TYR A 733 -1.46 11.65 -14.61
CA TYR A 733 -2.31 10.85 -15.47
C TYR A 733 -2.68 11.65 -16.71
N ASP A 734 -2.34 11.15 -17.91
CA ASP A 734 -2.77 11.74 -19.16
C ASP A 734 -4.11 11.10 -19.58
N PRO A 735 -5.23 11.83 -19.54
CA PRO A 735 -6.54 11.28 -19.84
C PRO A 735 -6.73 10.92 -21.32
N GLN A 736 -5.96 11.53 -22.24
CA GLN A 736 -6.08 11.23 -23.68
C GLN A 736 -5.45 9.88 -24.00
N THR A 737 -4.25 9.64 -23.46
CA THR A 737 -3.52 8.39 -23.70
C THR A 737 -3.88 7.29 -22.70
N LYS A 738 -4.55 7.64 -21.60
CA LYS A 738 -4.82 6.77 -20.44
C LYS A 738 -3.54 6.19 -19.83
N GLN A 739 -2.43 6.92 -19.93
CA GLN A 739 -1.12 6.51 -19.41
C GLN A 739 -0.66 7.47 -18.30
N MET A 740 0.09 6.94 -17.34
CA MET A 740 0.81 7.76 -16.37
C MET A 740 2.05 8.34 -17.05
N ARG A 741 2.13 9.66 -17.16
CA ARG A 741 3.30 10.40 -17.64
C ARG A 741 4.08 10.93 -16.45
N ARG A 742 5.40 10.77 -16.47
CA ARG A 742 6.28 11.38 -15.47
C ARG A 742 6.71 12.77 -15.92
N THR A 743 6.65 13.75 -15.02
CA THR A 743 7.10 15.12 -15.27
C THR A 743 8.11 15.51 -14.19
N PRO A 744 9.31 15.99 -14.56
CA PRO A 744 10.31 16.40 -13.59
C PRO A 744 9.84 17.64 -12.81
N SER A 745 10.20 17.69 -11.53
CA SER A 745 10.03 18.89 -10.72
C SER A 745 10.86 20.04 -11.28
N GLY A 746 10.29 21.25 -11.32
CA GLY A 746 10.98 22.46 -11.75
C GLY A 746 12.16 22.86 -10.85
N VAL A 747 12.23 22.31 -9.63
CA VAL A 747 13.34 22.54 -8.69
C VAL A 747 14.59 21.73 -9.08
N LEU A 748 14.45 20.68 -9.90
CA LEU A 748 15.55 19.83 -10.40
C LEU A 748 16.45 19.21 -9.31
N LEU A 749 15.95 19.09 -8.08
CA LEU A 749 16.61 18.31 -7.04
C LEU A 749 16.45 16.83 -7.34
N ASN A 750 17.57 16.13 -7.52
CA ASN A 750 17.63 14.72 -7.89
C ASN A 750 18.63 14.00 -6.99
N PHE A 751 18.73 12.67 -7.12
CA PHE A 751 19.36 11.83 -6.11
C PHE A 751 20.37 10.87 -6.69
N ALA A 752 21.51 10.74 -6.00
CA ALA A 752 22.51 9.72 -6.23
C ALA A 752 22.82 8.96 -4.93
N GLN A 753 23.14 7.67 -5.04
CA GLN A 753 23.67 6.89 -3.93
C GLN A 753 25.16 7.08 -3.85
N ARG A 754 25.69 7.38 -2.66
CA ARG A 754 27.13 7.50 -2.46
C ARG A 754 27.80 6.14 -2.70
N ILE A 755 28.96 6.16 -3.34
CA ILE A 755 29.61 4.94 -3.86
C ILE A 755 30.15 4.02 -2.76
N ASP A 756 30.20 4.46 -1.50
CA ASP A 756 30.65 3.64 -0.36
C ASP A 756 29.75 2.43 -0.11
N VAL A 757 28.49 2.48 -0.52
CA VAL A 757 27.59 1.32 -0.56
C VAL A 757 28.26 0.17 -1.32
N LEU A 758 28.79 0.44 -2.52
CA LEU A 758 29.50 -0.55 -3.33
C LEU A 758 30.82 -1.01 -2.68
N LEU A 759 31.58 -0.08 -2.10
CA LEU A 759 32.86 -0.38 -1.46
C LEU A 759 32.68 -1.35 -0.28
N SER A 760 31.61 -1.16 0.50
CA SER A 760 31.28 -2.00 1.66
C SER A 760 30.83 -3.41 1.28
N TRP A 761 30.06 -3.54 0.20
CA TRP A 761 29.54 -4.83 -0.24
C TRP A 761 30.64 -5.76 -0.77
N MET A 762 31.52 -5.23 -1.61
CA MET A 762 32.48 -6.04 -2.38
C MET A 762 33.90 -6.00 -1.83
N ASN A 763 34.10 -5.43 -0.64
CA ASN A 763 35.42 -5.11 -0.08
C ASN A 763 36.33 -4.50 -1.16
N TRP A 764 35.86 -3.46 -1.83
CA TRP A 764 36.55 -2.82 -2.96
C TRP A 764 37.66 -1.85 -2.51
N GLY A 765 37.98 -1.84 -1.21
CA GLY A 765 38.97 -0.97 -0.59
C GLY A 765 40.42 -1.41 -0.79
#